data_AF-A0A937R6Y7-F1
#
_entry.id   AF-A0A937R6Y7-F1
#
_cell.length_a   1.000
_cell.length_b   1.000
_cell.length_c   1.000
_cell.angle_alpha   90.00
_cell.angle_beta   90.00
_cell.angle_gamma   90.00
#
_symmetry.space_group_name_H-M   'P 1'
#
loop_
_entity.id
_entity.type
_entity.pdbx_description
1 polymer ?
#
loop_
_entity_poly.entity_id
_entity_poly.type
_entity_poly.pdbx_seq_one_letter_code
_entity_poly.pdbx_strand_id
1 'polypeptide(L)'
;MKRIWVEYWPGVVPTDRIRTDSGAVDAAGATTLTDSDKEWDASVWVGGTVWITGGTGSGQVRSVTANTATVVTVAQPWDTTPDVDSEYQIEGPNTGRYRDDGYIHVYCHRPHDGCVPDVRWGRFWILDCNLESTRGGSPGNSPDAWSPNNGDGSVRDRAPYDYSDDGHPLPVAYNDDDDDEDSLETPDREQSGSVTDEDDLEPLRFQFTEGIVQLRGDSTEADKGKVRVRVKGRAPEGAGEELVRHPLLRIWKTETKGEQIVLDTWIPVEGQGLGWYQKEYDLSTDWETFASDLLDPVNRDKTLYVEGYEPSSDPHDAVIELEYELAGKTATDTVRYIVIIVDLDVDADRDGGFPERYEDEWREDSFSRARGAVVLTNSNSDRTDSTDMDHQNDEIDGPPDFSDTSHVVLRRPGLPSIPSGLRAVLRMPTPQTTHFRVFDNRAEGEDEFLGPAEGTDDGSGRRFSVMPSEWVASPQHQSTWTFGIESIDYLGQQDTEGEAQVELVYQIARHGGWEDWSSDRAQLQVAPCVFTWNGQSAVAVYANHHLVDGVRSALAGTSILVEEAGGSNIWVQDYAEFVNTSRRGSPDSDWLLRTIVDLKKVEEFKVVSWPEDLRKAESLFGYIQVDNGGHGGGIMATPPLSNYPVGRLVLSTGGHTPAFRAFAQAQKVQVTDTGGYIEVDTGWLDTPMHADEVICFVPKSGGYAVMVPSPKRAVNIMHVQFVAGNGDAKWTKMGVAGEDPEENKTIQDKLVKTTGGVVQATTLATAVGAGATTFTLSSARFATGDVLRIDDEYVTVTAGGGTTTITVLRAQLGSSAAGHAANTTIYAVTDFVIHNIWKRNQYDGPQRIIDGIVQTLKTDLGNLTLDVRHLPVLYEPVRVDTWTPCTPNLVLAAVAGGKVITSQTYGPSKGGTNYFEQDVVTEFAGLAVTPVFIDAWDMHAEAGGVDCGVNVVRDPLDYVDWWEAWPE
;
A
#
# COMPACT_ATOMS: atom_id res chain seq x y z
N MET A 1 -34.05 27.47 69.20
CA MET A 1 -34.22 25.99 69.19
C MET A 1 -35.40 25.66 68.28
N LYS A 2 -35.30 24.53 67.55
CA LYS A 2 -36.20 23.96 66.51
C LYS A 2 -35.69 24.28 65.10
N ARG A 3 -34.83 23.43 64.53
CA ARG A 3 -35.04 22.12 63.86
C ARG A 3 -35.77 22.28 62.51
N ILE A 4 -34.97 22.07 61.47
CA ILE A 4 -35.33 21.93 60.05
C ILE A 4 -35.66 20.45 59.83
N TRP A 5 -36.71 20.19 59.05
CA TRP A 5 -36.97 18.90 58.42
C TRP A 5 -36.85 19.09 56.91
N VAL A 6 -36.17 18.14 56.27
CA VAL A 6 -35.98 18.00 54.82
C VAL A 6 -36.77 16.77 54.40
N GLU A 7 -37.49 16.86 53.29
CA GLU A 7 -38.08 15.72 52.58
C GLU A 7 -38.00 16.01 51.07
N TYR A 8 -37.49 15.04 50.29
CA TYR A 8 -37.33 15.07 48.81
C TYR A 8 -38.27 14.02 48.19
N TRP A 9 -38.78 14.25 46.96
CA TRP A 9 -38.87 13.30 45.80
C TRP A 9 -39.63 13.90 44.54
N PRO A 10 -39.60 13.31 43.32
CA PRO A 10 -39.08 13.90 42.07
C PRO A 10 -40.07 13.96 40.87
N GLY A 11 -39.67 14.64 39.78
CA GLY A 11 -40.08 14.32 38.40
C GLY A 11 -40.88 15.36 37.59
N VAL A 12 -40.35 15.70 36.41
CA VAL A 12 -41.01 16.15 35.16
C VAL A 12 -41.55 17.61 35.07
N VAL A 13 -40.97 18.40 34.15
CA VAL A 13 -41.43 19.70 33.58
C VAL A 13 -42.46 19.47 32.44
N PRO A 14 -43.11 20.44 31.73
CA PRO A 14 -43.26 21.91 31.88
C PRO A 14 -44.67 22.50 31.51
N THR A 15 -44.89 23.83 31.61
CA THR A 15 -45.31 24.74 30.50
C THR A 15 -45.78 26.13 30.98
N ASP A 16 -45.28 27.17 30.30
CA ASP A 16 -45.68 28.59 30.38
C ASP A 16 -47.14 28.85 29.97
N ARG A 17 -47.81 29.83 30.58
CA ARG A 17 -49.12 30.33 30.10
C ARG A 17 -49.01 31.72 29.49
N ILE A 18 -48.96 31.75 28.17
CA ILE A 18 -49.44 32.84 27.35
C ILE A 18 -50.98 32.88 27.45
N ARG A 19 -51.60 34.06 27.55
CA ARG A 19 -53.07 34.19 27.51
C ARG A 19 -53.54 33.92 26.07
N THR A 20 -54.16 32.77 25.85
CA THR A 20 -54.75 32.36 24.56
C THR A 20 -56.23 32.06 24.72
N ASP A 21 -57.03 32.36 23.69
CA ASP A 21 -58.43 31.95 23.56
C ASP A 21 -58.71 31.62 22.08
N SER A 22 -59.81 30.94 21.78
CA SER A 22 -60.23 30.61 20.41
C SER A 22 -61.76 30.58 20.30
N GLY A 23 -62.29 30.81 19.11
CA GLY A 23 -63.74 30.87 18.89
C GLY A 23 -64.12 30.80 17.41
N ALA A 24 -65.43 30.91 17.16
CA ALA A 24 -66.00 31.01 15.82
C ALA A 24 -66.50 32.44 15.58
N VAL A 25 -66.40 32.92 14.34
CA VAL A 25 -66.81 34.27 13.97
C VAL A 25 -68.31 34.29 13.71
N ASP A 26 -69.04 35.25 14.30
CA ASP A 26 -70.47 35.48 14.00
C ASP A 26 -70.67 36.53 12.89
N ALA A 27 -69.78 37.51 12.83
CA ALA A 27 -69.75 38.53 11.78
C ALA A 27 -68.39 39.23 11.73
N ALA A 28 -67.92 39.59 10.55
CA ALA A 28 -66.73 40.43 10.41
C ALA A 28 -66.96 41.61 9.45
N GLY A 29 -66.21 42.68 9.67
CA GLY A 29 -66.08 43.84 8.79
C GLY A 29 -64.63 43.98 8.36
N ALA A 30 -64.32 44.95 7.49
CA ALA A 30 -62.98 45.08 6.91
C ALA A 30 -61.85 45.07 7.96
N THR A 31 -62.05 45.63 9.16
CA THR A 31 -61.04 45.66 10.25
C THR A 31 -61.57 45.13 11.59
N THR A 32 -62.67 44.37 11.59
CA THR A 32 -63.32 43.91 12.83
C THR A 32 -63.76 42.47 12.72
N LEU A 33 -63.67 41.71 13.81
CA LEU A 33 -64.18 40.35 13.97
C LEU A 33 -65.07 40.33 15.21
N THR A 34 -66.29 39.82 15.08
CA THR A 34 -67.29 39.73 16.15
C THR A 34 -67.57 38.26 16.46
N ASP A 35 -67.50 37.92 17.74
CA ASP A 35 -67.90 36.64 18.33
C ASP A 35 -68.78 36.99 19.54
N SER A 36 -70.10 36.83 19.37
CA SER A 36 -71.11 37.26 20.32
C SER A 36 -71.24 36.35 21.54
N ASP A 37 -70.59 35.18 21.53
CA ASP A 37 -70.53 34.23 22.65
C ASP A 37 -69.38 34.54 23.64
N LYS A 38 -68.54 35.53 23.33
CA LYS A 38 -67.41 35.94 24.20
C LYS A 38 -67.79 37.02 25.21
N GLU A 39 -67.14 36.97 26.36
CA GLU A 39 -67.25 37.99 27.42
C GLU A 39 -65.86 38.50 27.82
N TRP A 40 -65.10 39.02 26.86
CA TRP A 40 -63.75 39.52 27.14
C TRP A 40 -63.73 40.82 27.94
N ASP A 41 -62.71 41.00 28.77
CA ASP A 41 -62.41 42.30 29.34
C ASP A 41 -62.00 43.28 28.23
N ALA A 42 -62.53 44.51 28.28
CA ALA A 42 -62.19 45.53 27.31
C ALA A 42 -60.68 45.79 27.29
N SER A 43 -60.10 45.88 26.09
CA SER A 43 -58.67 46.09 25.83
C SER A 43 -57.71 44.98 26.25
N VAL A 44 -58.19 43.81 26.70
CA VAL A 44 -57.32 42.74 27.18
C VAL A 44 -56.49 42.03 26.10
N TRP A 45 -56.91 42.15 24.84
CA TRP A 45 -56.21 41.58 23.69
C TRP A 45 -55.41 42.63 22.90
N VAL A 46 -55.42 43.90 23.33
CA VAL A 46 -54.76 45.00 22.61
C VAL A 46 -53.25 44.86 22.63
N GLY A 47 -52.63 44.86 21.46
CA GLY A 47 -51.21 44.56 21.27
C GLY A 47 -50.91 43.06 21.11
N GLY A 48 -51.94 42.22 21.18
CA GLY A 48 -51.87 40.79 20.86
C GLY A 48 -52.13 40.50 19.39
N THR A 49 -52.28 39.23 19.06
CA THR A 49 -52.44 38.75 17.68
C THR A 49 -53.63 37.81 17.57
N VAL A 50 -54.37 37.94 16.47
CA VAL A 50 -55.46 37.03 16.11
C VAL A 50 -55.14 36.33 14.79
N TRP A 51 -55.32 35.02 14.75
CA TRP A 51 -55.19 34.15 13.58
C TRP A 51 -56.55 33.61 13.20
N ILE A 52 -56.86 33.60 11.91
CA ILE A 52 -57.99 32.82 11.39
C ILE A 52 -57.45 31.42 11.10
N THR A 53 -57.89 30.44 11.89
CA THR A 53 -57.37 29.06 11.88
C THR A 53 -58.20 28.14 10.99
N GLY A 54 -59.45 28.49 10.70
CA GLY A 54 -60.35 27.70 9.85
C GLY A 54 -61.38 28.57 9.12
N GLY A 55 -61.96 28.06 8.04
CA GLY A 55 -63.02 28.74 7.27
C GLY A 55 -62.57 29.91 6.39
N THR A 56 -63.50 30.82 6.08
CA THR A 56 -63.29 31.95 5.16
C THR A 56 -62.20 32.89 5.69
N GLY A 57 -61.11 33.02 4.93
CA GLY A 57 -59.99 33.87 5.34
C GLY A 57 -58.97 33.19 6.25
N SER A 58 -59.02 31.85 6.40
CA SER A 58 -58.00 31.05 7.10
C SER A 58 -56.57 31.32 6.60
N GLY A 59 -55.62 31.32 7.53
CA GLY A 59 -54.22 31.65 7.32
C GLY A 59 -53.90 33.15 7.49
N GLN A 60 -54.91 34.02 7.62
CA GLN A 60 -54.67 35.44 7.88
C GLN A 60 -54.38 35.71 9.35
N VAL A 61 -53.37 36.54 9.59
CA VAL A 61 -52.90 36.95 10.93
C VAL A 61 -52.97 38.47 11.03
N ARG A 62 -53.48 38.99 12.14
CA ARG A 62 -53.58 40.44 12.36
C ARG A 62 -53.29 40.82 13.81
N SER A 63 -52.59 41.94 13.99
CA SER A 63 -52.41 42.54 15.31
C SER A 63 -53.69 43.23 15.78
N VAL A 64 -54.03 43.06 17.05
CA VAL A 64 -55.24 43.59 17.67
C VAL A 64 -54.96 44.99 18.22
N THR A 65 -55.75 45.98 17.80
CA THR A 65 -55.61 47.39 18.23
C THR A 65 -56.65 47.82 19.26
N ALA A 66 -57.80 47.14 19.29
CA ALA A 66 -58.84 47.32 20.29
C ALA A 66 -59.64 46.02 20.45
N ASN A 67 -60.17 45.74 21.63
CA ASN A 67 -61.26 44.77 21.78
C ASN A 67 -62.30 45.26 22.80
N THR A 68 -63.56 44.95 22.53
CA THR A 68 -64.66 44.99 23.51
C THR A 68 -64.87 43.57 24.06
N ALA A 69 -66.01 43.31 24.71
CA ALA A 69 -66.37 41.98 25.19
C ALA A 69 -66.52 40.94 24.08
N THR A 70 -67.01 41.36 22.90
CA THR A 70 -67.37 40.45 21.80
C THR A 70 -66.76 40.85 20.45
N VAL A 71 -66.07 41.98 20.36
CA VAL A 71 -65.51 42.48 19.08
C VAL A 71 -64.02 42.74 19.21
N VAL A 72 -63.25 42.18 18.28
CA VAL A 72 -61.83 42.46 18.06
C VAL A 72 -61.70 43.43 16.88
N THR A 73 -60.93 44.50 17.07
CA THR A 73 -60.52 45.42 15.99
C THR A 73 -59.05 45.22 15.71
N VAL A 74 -58.70 45.10 14.43
CA VAL A 74 -57.34 44.81 13.98
C VAL A 74 -56.69 46.01 13.30
N ALA A 75 -55.35 46.03 13.30
CA ALA A 75 -54.56 47.16 12.80
C ALA A 75 -54.67 47.38 11.29
N GLN A 76 -54.83 46.30 10.53
CA GLN A 76 -54.93 46.32 9.07
C GLN A 76 -56.19 45.59 8.61
N PRO A 77 -56.82 46.02 7.49
CA PRO A 77 -57.96 45.31 6.95
C PRO A 77 -57.65 43.84 6.64
N TRP A 78 -58.65 42.99 6.74
CA TRP A 78 -58.59 41.63 6.23
C TRP A 78 -58.50 41.67 4.70
N ASP A 79 -57.61 40.85 4.12
CA ASP A 79 -57.49 40.72 2.67
C ASP A 79 -58.71 39.96 2.12
N THR A 80 -59.16 38.96 2.87
CA THR A 80 -60.48 38.32 2.72
C THR A 80 -61.23 38.43 4.04
N THR A 81 -62.31 39.20 4.08
CA THR A 81 -63.12 39.41 5.30
C THR A 81 -63.66 38.07 5.83
N PRO A 82 -63.33 37.67 7.07
CA PRO A 82 -63.88 36.46 7.68
C PRO A 82 -65.41 36.50 7.76
N ASP A 83 -66.06 35.34 7.79
CA ASP A 83 -67.51 35.21 7.89
C ASP A 83 -67.91 34.12 8.90
N VAL A 84 -69.20 33.79 8.94
CA VAL A 84 -69.80 32.85 9.92
C VAL A 84 -69.20 31.44 9.91
N ASP A 85 -68.51 31.05 8.84
CA ASP A 85 -67.88 29.73 8.73
C ASP A 85 -66.42 29.76 9.24
N SER A 86 -65.94 30.89 9.76
CA SER A 86 -64.54 31.11 10.15
C SER A 86 -64.28 30.80 11.62
N GLU A 87 -63.14 30.17 11.89
CA GLU A 87 -62.62 29.93 13.24
C GLU A 87 -61.36 30.74 13.47
N TYR A 88 -61.15 31.20 14.70
CA TYR A 88 -59.98 32.00 15.06
C TYR A 88 -59.37 31.56 16.39
N GLN A 89 -58.07 31.84 16.51
CA GLN A 89 -57.33 31.82 17.76
C GLN A 89 -56.83 33.24 18.04
N ILE A 90 -56.90 33.68 19.28
CA ILE A 90 -56.42 35.00 19.72
C ILE A 90 -55.48 34.84 20.91
N GLU A 91 -54.38 35.56 20.85
CA GLU A 91 -53.33 35.56 21.85
C GLU A 91 -53.10 36.99 22.32
N GLY A 92 -53.05 37.18 23.64
CA GLY A 92 -52.85 38.50 24.24
C GLY A 92 -51.41 38.97 24.03
N PRO A 93 -51.16 40.29 24.14
CA PRO A 93 -49.79 40.76 24.27
C PRO A 93 -49.13 40.05 25.46
N ASN A 94 -47.87 39.65 25.31
CA ASN A 94 -47.10 39.06 26.40
C ASN A 94 -46.91 40.11 27.50
N THR A 95 -47.87 40.19 28.41
CA THR A 95 -47.91 41.14 29.51
C THR A 95 -47.31 40.44 30.70
N GLY A 96 -45.97 40.36 30.73
CA GLY A 96 -45.16 39.65 31.72
C GLY A 96 -45.50 39.99 33.17
N ARG A 97 -46.59 39.42 33.68
CA ARG A 97 -47.02 39.46 35.07
C ARG A 97 -47.74 38.17 35.42
N TYR A 98 -46.97 37.19 35.87
CA TYR A 98 -47.43 36.24 36.89
C TYR A 98 -46.39 36.10 37.99
N ARG A 99 -46.91 35.85 39.19
CA ARG A 99 -46.19 35.56 40.43
C ARG A 99 -45.74 34.10 40.38
N ASP A 100 -44.50 33.87 40.78
CA ASP A 100 -43.89 32.55 40.83
C ASP A 100 -43.53 32.18 42.28
N ASP A 101 -43.97 31.01 42.72
CA ASP A 101 -43.59 30.38 43.98
C ASP A 101 -42.29 29.58 43.75
N GLY A 102 -41.19 30.34 43.74
CA GLY A 102 -39.73 30.06 43.77
C GLY A 102 -39.13 28.65 43.76
N TYR A 103 -38.13 28.49 42.89
CA TYR A 103 -36.69 28.64 43.24
C TYR A 103 -36.15 29.78 42.34
N ILE A 104 -35.69 30.98 42.74
CA ILE A 104 -34.75 31.49 43.76
C ILE A 104 -35.41 32.65 44.56
N HIS A 105 -35.07 32.86 45.85
CA HIS A 105 -35.64 33.96 46.64
C HIS A 105 -34.97 35.33 46.38
N VAL A 106 -35.74 36.37 46.00
CA VAL A 106 -35.86 37.67 46.73
C VAL A 106 -37.21 38.35 46.39
N TYR A 107 -38.01 38.70 47.40
CA TYR A 107 -39.32 39.36 47.27
C TYR A 107 -39.23 40.87 47.00
N CYS A 108 -40.09 41.40 46.12
CA CYS A 108 -41.16 42.34 46.52
C CYS A 108 -42.11 42.69 45.35
N HIS A 109 -43.38 42.27 45.44
CA HIS A 109 -44.46 42.79 44.58
C HIS A 109 -45.12 44.01 45.25
N ARG A 110 -45.23 45.15 44.55
CA ARG A 110 -45.92 46.40 44.96
C ARG A 110 -47.46 46.18 45.02
N PRO A 111 -48.34 47.16 45.36
CA PRO A 111 -48.29 48.36 46.21
C PRO A 111 -49.44 48.39 47.26
N HIS A 112 -49.21 48.92 48.46
CA HIS A 112 -50.08 49.82 49.25
C HIS A 112 -49.70 49.77 50.73
N ASP A 113 -49.32 50.96 51.20
CA ASP A 113 -49.19 51.45 52.57
C ASP A 113 -48.33 50.66 53.58
N GLY A 114 -47.07 51.10 53.67
CA GLY A 114 -46.40 51.21 54.97
C GLY A 114 -45.30 50.20 55.26
N CYS A 115 -44.18 50.26 54.52
CA CYS A 115 -42.88 49.79 55.01
C CYS A 115 -41.77 50.67 54.42
N VAL A 116 -41.17 51.50 55.28
CA VAL A 116 -39.88 52.17 55.03
C VAL A 116 -38.83 51.41 55.84
N PRO A 117 -37.78 50.88 55.19
CA PRO A 117 -36.48 50.79 55.84
C PRO A 117 -35.42 51.59 55.05
N ASP A 118 -34.79 52.51 55.77
CA ASP A 118 -33.59 53.26 55.41
C ASP A 118 -32.39 52.33 55.17
N VAL A 119 -32.08 51.94 53.92
CA VAL A 119 -30.70 51.82 53.39
C VAL A 119 -30.77 51.80 51.85
N ARG A 120 -29.93 52.59 51.16
CA ARG A 120 -29.79 52.55 49.69
C ARG A 120 -29.24 51.18 49.27
N TRP A 121 -29.95 50.48 48.41
CA TRP A 121 -29.48 49.22 47.82
C TRP A 121 -28.53 49.53 46.65
N GLY A 122 -27.36 48.88 46.69
CA GLY A 122 -26.34 48.92 45.64
C GLY A 122 -26.83 48.29 44.33
N ARG A 123 -26.06 48.52 43.27
CA ARG A 123 -26.26 47.85 41.97
C ARG A 123 -26.01 46.36 42.16
N PHE A 124 -26.86 45.50 41.61
CA PHE A 124 -26.67 44.05 41.60
C PHE A 124 -26.22 43.65 40.20
N TRP A 125 -25.12 42.91 40.11
CA TRP A 125 -24.61 42.33 38.88
C TRP A 125 -25.18 40.91 38.72
N ILE A 126 -25.75 40.61 37.55
CA ILE A 126 -26.09 39.23 37.17
C ILE A 126 -24.85 38.68 36.47
N LEU A 127 -24.13 37.83 37.18
CA LEU A 127 -22.97 37.10 36.66
C LEU A 127 -23.44 35.70 36.31
N ASP A 128 -23.41 35.39 35.02
CA ASP A 128 -23.60 34.04 34.51
C ASP A 128 -22.37 33.71 33.66
N CYS A 129 -21.86 32.51 33.85
CA CYS A 129 -20.69 31.98 33.20
C CYS A 129 -21.06 30.59 32.66
N ASN A 130 -21.07 30.46 31.34
CA ASN A 130 -21.52 29.27 30.64
C ASN A 130 -20.34 28.68 29.87
N LEU A 131 -20.19 27.36 29.95
CA LEU A 131 -19.15 26.57 29.32
C LEU A 131 -19.83 25.61 28.34
N GLU A 132 -19.64 25.84 27.03
CA GLU A 132 -20.34 25.07 25.99
C GLU A 132 -19.35 24.44 25.01
N SER A 133 -19.54 23.17 24.64
CA SER A 133 -18.91 22.64 23.42
C SER A 133 -19.62 23.21 22.19
N THR A 134 -18.90 23.55 21.11
CA THR A 134 -19.50 24.26 19.96
C THR A 134 -20.29 23.34 19.01
N ARG A 135 -20.32 22.03 19.27
CA ARG A 135 -20.89 20.98 18.40
C ARG A 135 -22.44 20.90 18.37
N GLY A 136 -23.14 21.92 18.88
CA GLY A 136 -24.61 22.04 18.94
C GLY A 136 -25.28 22.99 17.92
N GLY A 137 -24.64 23.29 16.78
CA GLY A 137 -25.25 24.01 15.64
C GLY A 137 -24.86 25.49 15.50
N SER A 138 -24.92 26.03 14.27
CA SER A 138 -24.49 27.39 13.94
C SER A 138 -25.22 28.47 14.78
N PRO A 139 -24.48 29.40 15.41
CA PRO A 139 -25.08 30.63 15.91
C PRO A 139 -25.31 31.56 14.72
N GLY A 140 -26.45 31.39 14.05
CA GLY A 140 -26.88 32.36 13.05
C GLY A 140 -27.26 33.66 13.72
N ASN A 141 -26.60 34.77 13.35
CA ASN A 141 -27.20 36.11 13.41
C ASN A 141 -28.41 36.15 12.46
N SER A 142 -29.49 35.44 12.82
CA SER A 142 -30.79 35.60 12.17
C SER A 142 -31.46 36.86 12.74
N PRO A 143 -32.04 37.74 11.91
CA PRO A 143 -32.87 38.85 12.36
C PRO A 143 -34.24 38.40 12.91
N ASP A 144 -34.48 37.09 13.04
CA ASP A 144 -35.67 36.53 13.68
C ASP A 144 -35.73 36.88 15.17
N ALA A 145 -36.91 37.27 15.67
CA ALA A 145 -37.15 37.52 17.09
C ALA A 145 -37.04 36.26 17.98
N TRP A 146 -36.80 35.11 17.36
CA TRP A 146 -36.54 33.81 17.99
C TRP A 146 -35.06 33.42 17.92
N SER A 147 -34.22 34.29 17.35
CA SER A 147 -32.77 34.12 17.33
C SER A 147 -32.24 34.19 18.77
N PRO A 148 -31.44 33.20 19.22
CA PRO A 148 -31.05 33.02 20.61
C PRO A 148 -30.01 34.05 21.11
N ASN A 149 -29.56 34.97 20.27
CA ASN A 149 -28.69 36.07 20.67
C ASN A 149 -29.16 37.37 20.02
N ASN A 150 -30.21 37.98 20.58
CA ASN A 150 -30.78 39.24 20.08
C ASN A 150 -29.98 40.50 20.50
N GLY A 151 -28.75 40.33 20.99
CA GLY A 151 -27.86 41.43 21.35
C GLY A 151 -28.28 42.25 22.58
N ASP A 152 -29.24 41.79 23.38
CA ASP A 152 -29.70 42.49 24.60
C ASP A 152 -29.04 42.02 25.90
N GLY A 153 -28.19 40.98 25.83
CA GLY A 153 -27.46 40.46 26.98
C GLY A 153 -28.31 39.62 27.95
N SER A 154 -29.53 39.23 27.57
CA SER A 154 -30.26 38.18 28.27
C SER A 154 -29.92 36.81 27.68
N VAL A 155 -29.15 36.01 28.42
CA VAL A 155 -29.10 34.57 28.21
C VAL A 155 -30.47 34.06 28.65
N ARG A 156 -31.34 33.68 27.70
CA ARG A 156 -32.51 32.87 28.05
C ARG A 156 -31.97 31.52 28.50
N ASP A 157 -32.44 31.02 29.65
CA ASP A 157 -32.19 29.65 30.12
C ASP A 157 -32.30 28.67 28.94
N ARG A 158 -31.16 28.31 28.35
CA ARG A 158 -31.04 27.04 27.67
C ARG A 158 -31.03 26.00 28.79
N ALA A 159 -31.74 24.88 28.61
CA ALA A 159 -31.23 23.66 29.22
C ALA A 159 -29.80 23.50 28.68
N PRO A 160 -28.77 23.32 29.53
CA PRO A 160 -27.40 23.20 29.06
C PRO A 160 -27.37 22.18 27.92
N TYR A 161 -26.78 22.53 26.79
CA TYR A 161 -26.55 21.60 25.67
C TYR A 161 -25.42 20.61 26.00
N ASP A 162 -25.17 20.38 27.29
CA ASP A 162 -24.05 19.66 27.88
C ASP A 162 -24.56 18.43 28.62
N TYR A 163 -25.27 17.58 27.90
CA TYR A 163 -25.56 16.22 28.35
C TYR A 163 -24.45 15.32 27.84
N SER A 164 -23.23 15.45 28.39
CA SER A 164 -22.26 14.36 28.27
C SER A 164 -22.86 13.14 28.99
N ASP A 165 -23.42 12.21 28.23
CA ASP A 165 -24.00 10.97 28.75
C ASP A 165 -23.71 9.81 27.79
N ASP A 166 -24.22 8.62 28.12
CA ASP A 166 -23.98 7.42 27.32
C ASP A 166 -24.52 7.54 25.88
N GLY A 167 -25.48 8.41 25.60
CA GLY A 167 -26.08 8.62 24.28
C GLY A 167 -25.52 9.81 23.50
N HIS A 168 -24.87 10.75 24.19
CA HIS A 168 -24.30 11.97 23.63
C HIS A 168 -22.87 12.21 24.19
N PRO A 169 -21.89 11.37 23.79
CA PRO A 169 -20.51 11.50 24.27
C PRO A 169 -19.85 12.76 23.68
N LEU A 170 -18.88 13.30 24.44
CA LEU A 170 -17.99 14.38 24.00
C LEU A 170 -16.55 13.83 23.96
N PRO A 171 -16.19 13.05 22.92
CA PRO A 171 -14.85 12.51 22.80
C PRO A 171 -13.84 13.61 22.43
N VAL A 172 -12.59 13.42 22.88
CA VAL A 172 -11.38 14.17 22.53
C VAL A 172 -10.32 13.13 22.20
N ALA A 173 -9.55 13.32 21.13
CA ALA A 173 -8.47 12.40 20.80
C ALA A 173 -7.33 12.55 21.81
N TYR A 174 -6.71 11.42 22.16
CA TYR A 174 -5.39 11.38 22.73
C TYR A 174 -4.43 11.08 21.59
N ASN A 175 -3.70 12.11 21.15
CA ASN A 175 -2.66 11.99 20.12
C ASN A 175 -3.17 11.19 18.91
N ASP A 176 -4.08 11.77 18.12
CA ASP A 176 -4.28 11.26 16.77
C ASP A 176 -3.08 11.77 15.94
N ASP A 177 -2.43 10.89 15.22
CA ASP A 177 -1.12 11.12 14.58
C ASP A 177 -1.23 11.05 13.06
N ASP A 178 -2.36 11.54 12.53
CA ASP A 178 -2.67 11.50 11.11
C ASP A 178 -1.77 12.40 10.24
N ASP A 179 -0.96 13.31 10.84
CA ASP A 179 -0.09 14.20 10.07
C ASP A 179 1.27 14.68 10.68
N ASP A 180 1.67 14.32 11.91
CA ASP A 180 2.95 14.80 12.51
C ASP A 180 3.90 13.76 13.15
N GLU A 181 5.20 13.88 12.82
CA GLU A 181 6.26 12.92 13.15
C GLU A 181 6.84 13.14 14.58
N ASP A 182 6.16 12.85 15.70
CA ASP A 182 6.78 13.00 17.07
C ASP A 182 7.34 11.72 17.70
N SER A 183 8.67 11.59 17.63
CA SER A 183 9.55 10.45 17.96
C SER A 183 9.38 9.63 19.27
N LEU A 184 8.42 9.90 20.18
CA LEU A 184 8.63 9.59 21.61
C LEU A 184 7.46 9.13 22.51
N GLU A 185 6.23 8.86 22.03
CA GLU A 185 5.08 8.51 22.91
C GLU A 185 4.94 9.45 24.13
N THR A 186 5.38 10.70 23.99
CA THR A 186 5.19 11.72 25.02
C THR A 186 4.11 12.65 24.53
N PRO A 187 3.16 13.09 25.39
CA PRO A 187 2.21 14.12 25.01
C PRO A 187 2.97 15.29 24.38
N ASP A 188 2.72 15.51 23.10
CA ASP A 188 3.33 16.47 22.18
C ASP A 188 4.50 17.25 22.82
N ARG A 189 5.72 16.74 22.60
CA ARG A 189 6.93 17.37 23.13
C ARG A 189 7.66 18.14 22.05
N GLU A 190 7.02 19.22 21.61
CA GLU A 190 7.64 20.45 21.13
C GLU A 190 8.85 20.24 20.19
N GLN A 191 8.68 19.56 19.05
CA GLN A 191 9.70 19.52 17.99
C GLN A 191 9.33 20.38 16.78
N SER A 192 9.64 21.68 16.93
CA SER A 192 9.92 22.67 15.87
C SER A 192 9.31 22.42 14.47
N GLY A 193 8.02 22.73 14.33
CA GLY A 193 7.32 22.87 13.05
C GLY A 193 6.04 23.67 13.23
N SER A 194 5.44 24.16 12.15
CA SER A 194 4.03 24.55 12.17
C SER A 194 3.21 23.32 11.79
N VAL A 195 2.36 22.83 12.68
CA VAL A 195 1.37 21.80 12.33
C VAL A 195 0.25 22.50 11.57
N THR A 196 0.00 22.07 10.35
CA THR A 196 -1.01 22.65 9.46
C THR A 196 -2.01 21.57 9.12
N ASP A 197 -2.96 21.35 10.04
CA ASP A 197 -4.28 20.69 9.85
C ASP A 197 -4.82 19.98 11.12
N GLU A 198 -4.21 20.15 12.31
CA GLU A 198 -4.73 19.80 13.66
C GLU A 198 -6.27 19.73 13.78
N ASP A 199 -6.85 18.53 13.63
CA ASP A 199 -8.29 18.29 13.76
C ASP A 199 -8.67 17.60 15.09
N ASP A 200 -7.66 17.26 15.90
CA ASP A 200 -7.71 16.71 17.27
C ASP A 200 -8.29 17.67 18.33
N LEU A 201 -8.22 18.97 18.05
CA LEU A 201 -8.54 20.04 18.98
C LEU A 201 -10.06 20.26 19.08
N GLU A 202 -10.63 19.84 20.20
CA GLU A 202 -12.07 19.98 20.45
C GLU A 202 -12.44 21.40 20.90
N PRO A 203 -13.30 22.13 20.17
CA PRO A 203 -13.64 23.51 20.51
C PRO A 203 -14.51 23.60 21.77
N LEU A 204 -14.04 24.42 22.71
CA LEU A 204 -14.68 24.74 23.99
C LEU A 204 -14.93 26.24 24.10
N ARG A 205 -16.17 26.64 24.35
CA ARG A 205 -16.58 28.03 24.39
C ARG A 205 -16.85 28.49 25.83
N PHE A 206 -16.15 29.53 26.24
CA PHE A 206 -16.40 30.25 27.48
C PHE A 206 -17.30 31.44 27.19
N GLN A 207 -18.42 31.59 27.88
CA GLN A 207 -19.33 32.72 27.72
C GLN A 207 -19.55 33.41 29.06
N PHE A 208 -19.54 34.74 29.06
CA PHE A 208 -19.77 35.53 30.26
C PHE A 208 -20.86 36.58 30.03
N THR A 209 -21.63 36.89 31.07
CA THR A 209 -22.61 37.97 30.98
C THR A 209 -21.97 39.35 30.88
N GLU A 210 -22.73 40.29 30.33
CA GLU A 210 -22.45 41.72 30.37
C GLU A 210 -22.10 42.22 31.80
N GLY A 211 -22.64 41.58 32.84
CA GLY A 211 -22.37 41.91 34.24
C GLY A 211 -20.89 41.87 34.59
N ILE A 212 -20.12 40.92 34.04
CA ILE A 212 -18.68 40.78 34.33
C ILE A 212 -17.88 41.97 33.78
N VAL A 213 -18.20 42.44 32.57
CA VAL A 213 -17.53 43.58 31.91
C VAL A 213 -17.86 44.87 32.66
N GLN A 214 -19.09 45.01 33.12
CA GLN A 214 -19.52 46.21 33.83
C GLN A 214 -18.94 46.27 35.27
N LEU A 215 -18.72 45.12 35.93
CA LEU A 215 -17.96 45.00 37.20
C LEU A 215 -16.53 45.55 37.11
N ARG A 216 -15.84 45.37 35.98
CA ARG A 216 -14.50 45.95 35.75
C ARG A 216 -14.51 47.46 35.98
N GLY A 217 -15.53 48.14 35.48
CA GLY A 217 -15.65 49.61 35.47
C GLY A 217 -16.21 50.22 36.77
N ASP A 218 -16.69 49.40 37.71
CA ASP A 218 -17.30 49.90 38.94
C ASP A 218 -16.26 50.17 40.03
N SER A 219 -15.97 51.45 40.26
CA SER A 219 -15.06 51.91 41.32
C SER A 219 -15.60 51.73 42.75
N THR A 220 -16.85 51.32 42.90
CA THR A 220 -17.50 51.16 44.23
C THR A 220 -17.40 49.75 44.79
N GLU A 221 -17.07 48.75 43.96
CA GLU A 221 -16.81 47.37 44.36
C GLU A 221 -15.30 47.09 44.34
N ALA A 222 -14.70 46.99 45.54
CA ALA A 222 -13.25 46.76 45.68
C ALA A 222 -12.85 45.29 45.49
N ASP A 223 -13.80 44.37 45.70
CA ASP A 223 -13.66 42.94 45.45
C ASP A 223 -14.54 42.59 44.25
N LYS A 224 -13.91 42.21 43.14
CA LYS A 224 -14.59 41.85 41.89
C LYS A 224 -14.79 40.34 41.74
N GLY A 225 -14.39 39.56 42.76
CA GLY A 225 -14.46 38.10 42.74
C GLY A 225 -13.31 37.46 41.97
N LYS A 226 -13.34 36.13 41.95
CA LYS A 226 -12.31 35.27 41.35
C LYS A 226 -12.94 34.36 40.32
N VAL A 227 -12.26 34.18 39.18
CA VAL A 227 -12.60 33.16 38.18
C VAL A 227 -11.56 32.06 38.26
N ARG A 228 -11.99 30.79 38.28
CA ARG A 228 -11.10 29.63 38.21
C ARG A 228 -11.47 28.74 37.04
N VAL A 229 -10.49 28.40 36.22
CA VAL A 229 -10.58 27.29 35.28
C VAL A 229 -9.93 26.10 35.94
N ARG A 230 -10.68 25.03 36.16
CA ARG A 230 -10.25 23.84 36.88
C ARG A 230 -10.29 22.64 35.94
N VAL A 231 -9.20 21.89 35.90
CA VAL A 231 -9.07 20.67 35.09
C VAL A 231 -8.80 19.50 36.01
N LYS A 232 -9.56 18.41 35.88
CA LYS A 232 -9.35 17.20 36.65
C LYS A 232 -8.07 16.48 36.20
N GLY A 233 -7.33 15.88 37.12
CA GLY A 233 -6.09 15.18 36.82
C GLY A 233 -5.89 13.89 37.62
N ARG A 234 -5.07 13.00 37.08
CA ARG A 234 -4.79 11.68 37.66
C ARG A 234 -3.37 11.61 38.22
N ALA A 235 -3.12 10.59 39.05
CA ALA A 235 -1.77 10.20 39.44
C ALA A 235 -1.43 8.91 38.70
N PRO A 236 -0.23 8.73 38.13
CA PRO A 236 0.14 7.46 37.53
C PRO A 236 0.14 6.36 38.59
N GLU A 237 -0.51 5.22 38.31
CA GLU A 237 -0.53 4.08 39.22
C GLU A 237 0.89 3.51 39.42
N GLY A 238 1.25 3.17 40.66
CA GLY A 238 2.51 2.50 40.98
C GLY A 238 3.70 3.40 41.30
N ALA A 239 3.56 4.71 41.21
CA ALA A 239 4.59 5.67 41.56
C ALA A 239 4.55 6.09 43.04
N GLY A 240 5.71 6.06 43.71
CA GLY A 240 5.86 6.65 45.06
C GLY A 240 5.51 8.15 45.08
N GLU A 241 5.30 8.70 46.28
CA GLU A 241 4.77 10.05 46.59
C GLU A 241 5.49 11.26 45.93
N GLU A 242 6.45 11.04 45.05
CA GLU A 242 7.28 12.05 44.36
C GLU A 242 7.04 12.18 42.84
N LEU A 243 6.18 11.37 42.19
CA LEU A 243 5.87 11.57 40.77
C LEU A 243 4.72 12.56 40.56
N VAL A 244 4.98 13.51 39.67
CA VAL A 244 4.17 14.67 39.33
C VAL A 244 2.83 14.19 38.79
N ARG A 245 1.73 14.60 39.43
CA ARG A 245 0.39 14.44 38.85
C ARG A 245 0.34 15.31 37.57
N HIS A 246 -0.46 14.94 36.56
CA HIS A 246 -0.70 15.76 35.36
C HIS A 246 -2.22 15.93 35.11
N PRO A 247 -2.67 17.03 34.46
CA PRO A 247 -4.07 17.19 34.06
C PRO A 247 -4.42 16.21 32.94
N LEU A 248 -5.66 15.69 32.90
CA LEU A 248 -6.14 14.80 31.83
C LEU A 248 -6.37 15.52 30.49
N LEU A 249 -6.56 16.84 30.56
CA LEU A 249 -6.86 17.70 29.42
C LEU A 249 -5.93 18.91 29.42
N ARG A 250 -5.62 19.41 28.23
CA ARG A 250 -4.97 20.71 28.03
C ARG A 250 -5.94 21.67 27.33
N ILE A 251 -5.85 22.96 27.65
CA ILE A 251 -6.73 24.00 27.07
C ILE A 251 -5.86 24.99 26.29
N TRP A 252 -5.99 24.96 24.98
CA TRP A 252 -5.28 25.80 24.02
C TRP A 252 -6.06 27.09 23.71
N LYS A 253 -5.32 28.19 23.49
CA LYS A 253 -5.91 29.50 23.18
C LYS A 253 -6.17 29.68 21.68
N THR A 254 -5.60 28.83 20.83
CA THR A 254 -5.67 28.86 19.36
C THR A 254 -5.80 27.45 18.82
N GLU A 255 -6.36 27.34 17.62
CA GLU A 255 -6.52 26.09 16.84
C GLU A 255 -5.21 25.62 16.18
N THR A 256 -4.12 26.37 16.32
CA THR A 256 -2.83 26.08 15.67
C THR A 256 -1.72 25.99 16.72
N LYS A 257 -0.94 24.91 16.70
CA LYS A 257 0.30 24.72 17.47
C LYS A 257 1.48 25.24 16.59
N GLY A 258 2.16 26.30 17.02
CA GLY A 258 3.13 27.03 16.17
C GLY A 258 4.60 26.95 16.61
N GLU A 259 5.54 27.14 15.66
CA GLU A 259 7.03 27.01 15.72
C GLU A 259 7.78 27.60 16.95
N GLN A 260 7.13 28.38 17.82
CA GLN A 260 7.67 28.76 19.12
C GLN A 260 6.54 28.76 20.15
N ILE A 261 6.52 27.72 20.96
CA ILE A 261 5.68 27.61 22.15
C ILE A 261 6.18 28.64 23.17
N VAL A 262 5.69 29.86 23.04
CA VAL A 262 5.73 30.83 24.13
C VAL A 262 4.70 30.35 25.16
N LEU A 263 4.99 30.45 26.46
CA LEU A 263 4.09 30.16 27.60
C LEU A 263 2.69 30.85 27.55
N ASP A 264 2.35 31.49 26.45
CA ASP A 264 1.15 32.28 26.19
C ASP A 264 0.15 31.60 25.23
N THR A 265 0.41 30.37 24.75
CA THR A 265 -0.46 29.66 23.78
C THR A 265 -1.49 28.72 24.42
N TRP A 266 -1.38 28.36 25.71
CA TRP A 266 -2.36 27.56 26.46
C TRP A 266 -2.68 28.18 27.83
N ILE A 267 -3.70 27.66 28.52
CA ILE A 267 -4.05 28.07 29.89
C ILE A 267 -3.18 27.29 30.89
N PRO A 268 -2.19 27.91 31.56
CA PRO A 268 -1.32 27.20 32.50
C PRO A 268 -2.08 26.92 33.80
N VAL A 269 -2.22 25.65 34.17
CA VAL A 269 -2.92 25.21 35.37
C VAL A 269 -1.94 24.65 36.42
N GLU A 270 -2.16 24.96 37.69
CA GLU A 270 -1.29 24.55 38.80
C GLU A 270 -1.96 23.48 39.68
N GLY A 271 -1.19 22.46 40.07
CA GLY A 271 -1.70 21.31 40.85
C GLY A 271 -2.04 21.66 42.30
N GLN A 272 -3.21 21.22 42.78
CA GLN A 272 -3.73 21.51 44.12
C GLN A 272 -3.66 20.33 45.11
N GLY A 273 -2.95 19.24 44.77
CA GLY A 273 -2.79 18.06 45.64
C GLY A 273 -4.04 17.19 45.84
N LEU A 274 -5.20 17.58 45.28
CA LEU A 274 -6.49 16.89 45.38
C LEU A 274 -7.00 16.30 44.04
N GLY A 275 -6.11 16.09 43.06
CA GLY A 275 -6.50 15.56 41.74
C GLY A 275 -7.15 16.61 40.83
N TRP A 276 -6.89 17.88 41.12
CA TRP A 276 -7.34 19.02 40.32
C TRP A 276 -6.18 19.97 40.06
N TYR A 277 -6.18 20.52 38.86
CA TYR A 277 -5.34 21.61 38.40
C TYR A 277 -6.21 22.84 38.23
N GLN A 278 -5.68 24.02 38.49
CA GLN A 278 -6.45 25.24 38.25
C GLN A 278 -5.60 26.42 37.83
N LYS A 279 -6.22 27.31 37.06
CA LYS A 279 -5.78 28.68 36.85
C LYS A 279 -6.77 29.61 37.52
N GLU A 280 -6.33 30.35 38.53
CA GLU A 280 -7.13 31.38 39.21
C GLU A 280 -6.82 32.76 38.61
N TYR A 281 -7.86 33.55 38.39
CA TYR A 281 -7.79 34.96 38.03
C TYR A 281 -8.52 35.77 39.10
N ASP A 282 -7.80 36.62 39.83
CA ASP A 282 -8.43 37.60 40.71
C ASP A 282 -8.86 38.81 39.87
N LEU A 283 -10.16 39.03 39.68
CA LEU A 283 -10.66 40.05 38.76
C LEU A 283 -10.33 41.48 39.22
N SER A 284 -9.91 41.67 40.46
CA SER A 284 -9.43 42.97 40.97
C SER A 284 -8.00 43.29 40.53
N THR A 285 -7.15 42.28 40.26
CA THR A 285 -5.72 42.47 39.90
C THR A 285 -5.35 41.94 38.52
N ASP A 286 -6.00 40.89 38.05
CA ASP A 286 -5.57 40.06 36.91
C ASP A 286 -6.46 40.25 35.68
N TRP A 287 -7.25 41.33 35.64
CA TRP A 287 -8.29 41.55 34.63
C TRP A 287 -7.77 41.43 33.20
N GLU A 288 -6.62 42.02 32.86
CA GLU A 288 -6.12 41.98 31.49
C GLU A 288 -5.74 40.56 31.06
N THR A 289 -5.21 39.75 31.99
CA THR A 289 -4.89 38.34 31.73
C THR A 289 -6.16 37.50 31.61
N PHE A 290 -7.12 37.69 32.51
CA PHE A 290 -8.45 37.05 32.40
C PHE A 290 -9.12 37.38 31.06
N ALA A 291 -9.12 38.65 30.67
CA ALA A 291 -9.76 39.08 29.44
C ALA A 291 -9.04 38.50 28.22
N SER A 292 -7.70 38.55 28.23
CA SER A 292 -6.88 37.94 27.18
C SER A 292 -7.15 36.44 27.06
N ASP A 293 -7.27 35.72 28.17
CA ASP A 293 -7.35 34.26 28.18
C ASP A 293 -8.75 33.75 27.88
N LEU A 294 -9.81 34.35 28.43
CA LEU A 294 -11.16 33.77 28.45
C LEU A 294 -12.26 34.66 27.84
N LEU A 295 -12.02 35.92 27.50
CA LEU A 295 -13.09 36.86 27.14
C LEU A 295 -12.83 37.61 25.81
N ASP A 296 -13.68 37.42 24.79
CA ASP A 296 -13.75 38.39 23.69
C ASP A 296 -14.47 39.66 24.20
N PRO A 297 -13.82 40.85 24.18
CA PRO A 297 -14.43 42.08 24.66
C PRO A 297 -15.60 42.59 23.80
N VAL A 298 -15.81 42.06 22.59
CA VAL A 298 -16.89 42.41 21.67
C VAL A 298 -18.07 41.45 21.81
N ASN A 299 -17.80 40.15 21.73
CA ASN A 299 -18.85 39.12 21.73
C ASN A 299 -19.18 38.58 23.12
N ARG A 300 -18.29 38.80 24.10
CA ARG A 300 -18.37 38.32 25.50
C ARG A 300 -18.34 36.79 25.61
N ASP A 301 -17.86 36.15 24.56
CA ASP A 301 -17.61 34.73 24.49
C ASP A 301 -16.25 34.49 23.85
N LYS A 302 -15.58 33.39 24.18
CA LYS A 302 -14.31 33.04 23.58
C LYS A 302 -14.25 31.54 23.33
N THR A 303 -13.91 31.17 22.11
CA THR A 303 -13.60 29.79 21.75
C THR A 303 -12.14 29.51 22.08
N LEU A 304 -11.93 28.47 22.88
CA LEU A 304 -10.67 27.81 23.17
C LEU A 304 -10.76 26.37 22.63
N TYR A 305 -9.68 25.63 22.77
CA TYR A 305 -9.56 24.28 22.21
C TYR A 305 -9.05 23.32 23.28
N VAL A 306 -9.53 22.08 23.25
CA VAL A 306 -9.27 21.05 24.26
C VAL A 306 -8.57 19.88 23.60
N GLU A 307 -7.49 19.43 24.23
CA GLU A 307 -6.68 18.29 23.80
C GLU A 307 -6.63 17.25 24.93
N GLY A 308 -6.63 15.97 24.55
CA GLY A 308 -6.44 14.84 25.46
C GLY A 308 -4.97 14.67 25.84
N TYR A 309 -4.67 14.53 27.13
CA TYR A 309 -3.29 14.37 27.62
C TYR A 309 -3.01 13.00 28.27
N GLU A 310 -4.07 12.28 28.62
CA GLU A 310 -4.02 10.90 29.10
C GLU A 310 -5.36 10.23 28.78
N PRO A 311 -5.39 8.98 28.30
CA PRO A 311 -6.64 8.26 28.01
C PRO A 311 -7.58 8.19 29.21
N SER A 312 -8.88 8.37 28.95
CA SER A 312 -9.92 8.28 29.98
C SER A 312 -10.04 6.85 30.50
N SER A 313 -10.13 6.73 31.82
CA SER A 313 -10.38 5.45 32.49
C SER A 313 -11.86 5.16 32.73
N ASP A 314 -12.70 6.19 32.60
CA ASP A 314 -14.15 6.12 32.66
C ASP A 314 -14.76 7.15 31.69
N PRO A 315 -15.94 6.90 31.10
CA PRO A 315 -16.60 7.78 30.12
C PRO A 315 -16.88 9.24 30.50
N HIS A 316 -16.50 9.72 31.69
CA HIS A 316 -16.75 11.08 32.15
C HIS A 316 -15.69 11.59 33.14
N ASP A 317 -14.48 11.00 33.13
CA ASP A 317 -13.45 11.33 34.12
C ASP A 317 -12.60 12.56 33.78
N ALA A 318 -12.53 12.95 32.51
CA ALA A 318 -11.89 14.15 32.00
C ALA A 318 -12.87 15.33 32.12
N VAL A 319 -12.58 16.27 33.02
CA VAL A 319 -13.54 17.32 33.43
C VAL A 319 -12.87 18.68 33.40
N ILE A 320 -13.55 19.64 32.77
CA ILE A 320 -13.24 21.07 32.84
C ILE A 320 -14.38 21.77 33.58
N GLU A 321 -14.04 22.46 34.67
CA GLU A 321 -14.99 23.24 35.47
C GLU A 321 -14.59 24.71 35.43
N LEU A 322 -15.57 25.57 35.13
CA LEU A 322 -15.47 27.00 35.26
C LEU A 322 -16.16 27.42 36.56
N GLU A 323 -15.42 28.03 37.48
CA GLU A 323 -15.94 28.52 38.75
C GLU A 323 -15.80 30.04 38.84
N TYR A 324 -16.87 30.70 39.28
CA TYR A 324 -16.85 32.10 39.70
C TYR A 324 -17.16 32.21 41.19
N GLU A 325 -16.28 32.87 41.96
CA GLU A 325 -16.45 33.13 43.39
C GLU A 325 -16.56 34.64 43.66
N LEU A 326 -17.61 35.06 44.37
CA LEU A 326 -17.76 36.42 44.87
C LEU A 326 -18.29 36.42 46.31
N ALA A 327 -17.60 37.13 47.21
CA ALA A 327 -17.99 37.26 48.63
C ALA A 327 -18.27 35.90 49.32
N GLY A 328 -17.51 34.86 48.99
CA GLY A 328 -17.64 33.50 49.54
C GLY A 328 -18.86 32.73 49.01
N LYS A 329 -19.47 33.17 47.90
CA LYS A 329 -20.48 32.43 47.14
C LYS A 329 -19.86 31.99 45.81
N THR A 330 -20.12 30.75 45.41
CA THR A 330 -19.61 30.18 44.16
C THR A 330 -20.76 29.87 43.20
N ALA A 331 -20.50 30.05 41.91
CA ALA A 331 -21.26 29.50 40.79
C ALA A 331 -20.29 28.67 39.94
N THR A 332 -20.72 27.51 39.47
CA THR A 332 -19.88 26.58 38.72
C THR A 332 -20.63 26.07 37.50
N ASP A 333 -19.90 25.91 36.41
CA ASP A 333 -20.35 25.19 35.23
C ASP A 333 -19.31 24.15 34.81
N THR A 334 -19.71 23.04 34.19
CA THR A 334 -18.84 21.87 34.04
C THR A 334 -19.13 21.09 32.77
N VAL A 335 -18.11 20.97 31.91
CA VAL A 335 -18.11 20.07 30.76
C VAL A 335 -17.32 18.81 31.08
N ARG A 336 -17.84 17.65 30.68
CA ARG A 336 -17.14 16.36 30.80
C ARG A 336 -16.86 15.78 29.42
N TYR A 337 -15.61 15.37 29.25
CA TYR A 337 -15.07 14.77 28.05
C TYR A 337 -14.73 13.31 28.27
N ILE A 338 -14.48 12.63 27.16
CA ILE A 338 -13.90 11.30 27.11
C ILE A 338 -12.63 11.41 26.29
N VAL A 339 -11.49 11.11 26.87
CA VAL A 339 -10.23 11.10 26.12
C VAL A 339 -10.01 9.69 25.59
N ILE A 340 -9.89 9.52 24.28
CA ILE A 340 -9.72 8.20 23.66
C ILE A 340 -8.53 8.15 22.71
N ILE A 341 -7.83 7.02 22.71
CA ILE A 341 -6.77 6.71 21.75
C ILE A 341 -7.41 6.39 20.39
N VAL A 342 -6.88 6.97 19.32
CA VAL A 342 -7.29 6.74 17.92
C VAL A 342 -6.03 6.45 17.12
N ASP A 343 -5.73 5.18 16.92
CA ASP A 343 -4.39 4.74 16.48
C ASP A 343 -4.44 3.28 16.00
N LEU A 344 -3.84 3.03 14.83
CA LEU A 344 -3.85 1.81 14.05
C LEU A 344 -2.46 1.47 13.50
N ASP A 345 -1.65 0.76 14.28
CA ASP A 345 -0.30 0.39 13.88
C ASP A 345 -0.21 -0.73 12.80
N VAL A 346 0.84 -0.63 11.98
CA VAL A 346 1.37 -1.71 11.13
C VAL A 346 2.91 -1.77 11.17
N ASP A 347 3.55 -2.87 10.72
CA ASP A 347 5.03 -3.01 10.68
C ASP A 347 5.64 -2.12 9.57
N ALA A 348 5.64 -0.81 9.79
CA ALA A 348 6.06 0.17 8.80
C ALA A 348 7.59 0.29 8.70
N ASP A 349 8.33 -0.01 9.77
CA ASP A 349 9.79 -0.01 9.75
C ASP A 349 10.40 -1.30 9.17
N ARG A 350 9.56 -2.33 8.98
CA ARG A 350 9.87 -3.63 8.37
C ARG A 350 10.96 -4.39 9.10
N ASP A 351 11.02 -4.28 10.42
CA ASP A 351 11.98 -5.05 11.20
C ASP A 351 11.47 -6.45 11.57
N GLY A 352 10.19 -6.75 11.26
CA GLY A 352 9.53 -8.01 11.61
C GLY A 352 9.17 -8.10 13.10
N GLY A 353 9.09 -6.97 13.78
CA GLY A 353 8.59 -6.86 15.14
C GLY A 353 7.07 -6.88 15.20
N PHE A 354 6.55 -6.83 16.43
CA PHE A 354 5.13 -6.56 16.63
C PHE A 354 4.90 -5.04 16.53
N PRO A 355 3.91 -4.58 15.74
CA PRO A 355 3.69 -3.16 15.49
C PRO A 355 2.90 -2.54 16.65
N GLU A 356 3.65 -2.16 17.69
CA GLU A 356 3.18 -1.42 18.87
C GLU A 356 4.22 -0.37 19.29
N ARG A 357 5.27 -0.19 18.47
CA ARG A 357 6.38 0.70 18.79
C ARG A 357 6.18 1.99 18.06
N TYR A 358 6.58 3.06 18.73
CA TYR A 358 6.73 4.37 18.12
C TYR A 358 7.40 4.38 16.72
N GLU A 359 8.42 3.53 16.51
CA GLU A 359 9.13 3.50 15.22
C GLU A 359 8.26 3.06 14.04
N ASP A 360 7.14 2.39 14.31
CA ASP A 360 6.16 1.89 13.35
C ASP A 360 5.12 2.96 12.94
N GLU A 361 4.84 3.97 13.77
CA GLU A 361 3.94 5.10 13.43
C GLU A 361 4.45 5.92 12.24
N TRP A 362 5.77 6.07 12.16
CA TRP A 362 6.34 7.05 11.25
C TRP A 362 6.17 6.59 9.79
N ARG A 363 5.25 7.26 9.07
CA ARG A 363 4.86 6.96 7.66
C ARG A 363 4.18 5.61 7.48
N GLU A 364 3.35 5.21 8.43
CA GLU A 364 2.55 4.01 8.26
C GLU A 364 1.43 4.15 7.22
N ASP A 365 1.02 5.39 6.94
CA ASP A 365 0.00 5.77 5.96
C ASP A 365 0.45 5.66 4.49
N SER A 366 1.72 5.30 4.25
CA SER A 366 2.33 5.34 2.91
C SER A 366 3.41 4.26 2.71
N PHE A 367 3.66 3.89 1.45
CA PHE A 367 4.69 2.92 1.09
C PHE A 367 5.81 3.54 0.24
N SER A 368 7.06 3.31 0.66
CA SER A 368 8.27 3.76 -0.02
C SER A 368 9.38 2.73 0.07
N ARG A 369 10.50 2.96 -0.62
CA ARG A 369 11.72 2.16 -0.46
C ARG A 369 12.18 2.06 1.00
N ALA A 370 11.99 3.11 1.80
CA ALA A 370 12.50 3.19 3.17
C ALA A 370 11.54 2.63 4.22
N ARG A 371 10.23 2.82 4.04
CA ARG A 371 9.19 2.58 5.06
C ARG A 371 7.83 2.22 4.44
N GLY A 372 6.97 1.58 5.23
CA GLY A 372 5.61 1.18 4.92
C GLY A 372 5.42 -0.34 4.99
N ALA A 373 4.30 -0.80 5.52
CA ALA A 373 4.08 -2.21 5.80
C ALA A 373 3.87 -3.07 4.54
N VAL A 374 4.07 -4.39 4.70
CA VAL A 374 3.99 -5.37 3.62
C VAL A 374 2.91 -6.40 3.93
N VAL A 375 2.15 -6.80 2.91
CA VAL A 375 1.20 -7.91 2.98
C VAL A 375 1.52 -8.96 1.91
N LEU A 376 1.41 -10.24 2.27
CA LEU A 376 1.58 -11.36 1.34
C LEU A 376 0.25 -11.68 0.65
N THR A 377 0.33 -12.16 -0.59
CA THR A 377 -0.80 -12.81 -1.23
C THR A 377 -0.86 -14.25 -0.73
N ASN A 378 -1.84 -14.57 0.12
CA ASN A 378 -1.97 -15.85 0.81
C ASN A 378 -2.44 -16.96 -0.14
N SER A 379 -1.54 -17.39 -1.04
CA SER A 379 -1.86 -18.26 -2.18
C SER A 379 -1.24 -19.66 -2.14
N ASN A 380 -0.68 -20.04 -1.00
CA ASN A 380 -0.44 -21.43 -0.60
C ASN A 380 -1.75 -22.11 -0.18
N SER A 381 -1.64 -23.36 0.26
CA SER A 381 -2.74 -24.14 0.80
C SER A 381 -2.27 -24.87 2.04
N ASP A 382 -2.47 -24.25 3.20
CA ASP A 382 -1.98 -24.78 4.47
C ASP A 382 -2.92 -25.81 5.12
N ARG A 383 -4.07 -26.00 4.47
CA ARG A 383 -5.10 -26.96 4.85
C ARG A 383 -4.68 -28.40 4.59
N THR A 384 -5.14 -29.30 5.47
CA THR A 384 -4.95 -30.75 5.29
C THR A 384 -6.16 -31.46 4.67
N ASP A 385 -7.30 -30.79 4.60
CA ASP A 385 -8.58 -31.34 4.13
C ASP A 385 -8.97 -30.85 2.72
N SER A 386 -8.34 -29.78 2.24
CA SER A 386 -8.50 -29.19 0.92
C SER A 386 -7.15 -28.96 0.26
N THR A 387 -7.17 -28.71 -1.04
CA THR A 387 -6.03 -28.17 -1.78
C THR A 387 -6.28 -26.74 -2.26
N ASP A 388 -7.46 -26.19 -1.98
CA ASP A 388 -7.80 -24.81 -2.37
C ASP A 388 -6.83 -23.84 -1.69
N MET A 389 -6.52 -22.74 -2.36
CA MET A 389 -5.61 -21.75 -1.79
C MET A 389 -6.29 -21.03 -0.63
N ASP A 390 -5.52 -20.63 0.39
CA ASP A 390 -6.07 -20.14 1.65
C ASP A 390 -6.91 -18.86 1.45
N HIS A 391 -6.51 -17.96 0.55
CA HIS A 391 -7.35 -16.78 0.23
C HIS A 391 -8.71 -17.10 -0.45
N GLN A 392 -9.01 -18.35 -0.82
CA GLN A 392 -10.23 -18.71 -1.58
C GLN A 392 -11.47 -18.91 -0.69
N ASN A 393 -11.30 -19.10 0.61
CA ASN A 393 -12.37 -18.99 1.61
C ASN A 393 -12.20 -17.71 2.43
N ASP A 394 -13.07 -17.53 3.41
CA ASP A 394 -13.24 -16.36 4.27
C ASP A 394 -12.94 -16.67 5.74
N GLU A 395 -12.14 -17.70 6.02
CA GLU A 395 -11.83 -18.20 7.37
C GLU A 395 -10.34 -18.52 7.48
N ILE A 396 -9.72 -18.23 8.64
CA ILE A 396 -8.37 -18.71 8.97
C ILE A 396 -8.43 -20.18 9.40
N ASP A 397 -7.93 -21.08 8.57
CA ASP A 397 -8.09 -22.53 8.74
C ASP A 397 -7.10 -23.16 9.75
N GLY A 398 -6.06 -22.44 10.19
CA GLY A 398 -5.14 -22.96 11.18
C GLY A 398 -3.86 -22.16 11.43
N PRO A 399 -2.94 -22.72 12.25
CA PRO A 399 -1.70 -22.05 12.59
C PRO A 399 -0.78 -21.60 11.44
N PRO A 400 -0.57 -22.44 10.41
CA PRO A 400 0.24 -22.03 9.27
C PRO A 400 -0.41 -20.89 8.47
N ASP A 401 -1.71 -20.99 8.20
CA ASP A 401 -2.49 -19.97 7.48
C ASP A 401 -2.48 -18.59 8.17
N PHE A 402 -2.68 -18.53 9.50
CA PHE A 402 -2.55 -17.24 10.20
C PHE A 402 -1.15 -16.65 10.05
N SER A 403 -0.11 -17.48 9.89
CA SER A 403 1.27 -17.03 9.77
C SER A 403 1.49 -16.26 8.46
N ASP A 404 0.68 -16.47 7.42
CA ASP A 404 0.76 -15.74 6.16
C ASP A 404 0.13 -14.33 6.23
N THR A 405 -0.76 -14.09 7.20
CA THR A 405 -1.41 -12.79 7.40
C THR A 405 -0.46 -11.74 8.01
N SER A 406 -0.64 -10.48 7.64
CA SER A 406 -0.01 -9.31 8.28
C SER A 406 -0.82 -8.79 9.45
N HIS A 407 -0.13 -8.17 10.39
CA HIS A 407 -0.72 -7.52 11.54
C HIS A 407 -1.26 -6.15 11.13
N VAL A 408 -2.49 -5.88 11.56
CA VAL A 408 -3.05 -4.53 11.68
C VAL A 408 -3.51 -4.39 13.12
N VAL A 409 -2.90 -3.49 13.89
CA VAL A 409 -3.07 -3.45 15.34
C VAL A 409 -3.83 -2.21 15.74
N LEU A 410 -5.00 -2.39 16.34
CA LEU A 410 -5.74 -1.31 16.98
C LEU A 410 -5.17 -1.08 18.38
N ARG A 411 -4.72 0.14 18.68
CA ARG A 411 -4.52 0.58 20.06
C ARG A 411 -5.87 0.93 20.68
N ARG A 412 -6.24 0.20 21.72
CA ARG A 412 -7.56 0.34 22.35
C ARG A 412 -7.68 1.73 23.00
N PRO A 413 -8.89 2.35 22.97
CA PRO A 413 -9.13 3.73 23.41
C PRO A 413 -8.96 3.99 24.92
N GLY A 414 -8.50 3.01 25.70
CA GLY A 414 -8.30 3.14 27.15
C GLY A 414 -9.55 2.99 28.01
N LEU A 415 -10.74 2.79 27.41
CA LEU A 415 -12.00 2.71 28.13
C LEU A 415 -12.38 1.27 28.56
N PRO A 416 -12.96 1.09 29.77
CA PRO A 416 -13.47 -0.20 30.21
C PRO A 416 -14.80 -0.59 29.52
N SER A 417 -15.49 0.38 28.92
CA SER A 417 -16.70 0.19 28.12
C SER A 417 -16.93 1.37 27.19
N ILE A 418 -17.31 1.11 25.93
CA ILE A 418 -17.66 2.16 24.97
C ILE A 418 -19.10 2.66 25.22
N PRO A 419 -19.33 3.98 25.37
CA PRO A 419 -20.67 4.57 25.50
C PRO A 419 -21.56 4.27 24.29
N SER A 420 -22.88 4.16 24.49
CA SER A 420 -23.82 3.79 23.41
C SER A 420 -23.89 4.78 22.22
N GLY A 421 -23.48 6.03 22.43
CA GLY A 421 -23.40 7.08 21.41
C GLY A 421 -22.03 7.18 20.73
N LEU A 422 -21.08 6.28 21.03
CA LEU A 422 -19.76 6.18 20.41
C LEU A 422 -19.60 4.77 19.85
N ARG A 423 -18.93 4.62 18.70
CA ARG A 423 -18.52 3.31 18.18
C ARG A 423 -17.25 3.42 17.35
N ALA A 424 -16.51 2.33 17.22
CA ALA A 424 -15.42 2.20 16.26
C ALA A 424 -15.86 1.40 15.04
N VAL A 425 -15.37 1.79 13.86
CA VAL A 425 -15.51 1.03 12.62
C VAL A 425 -14.14 0.89 11.96
N LEU A 426 -13.90 -0.25 11.31
CA LEU A 426 -12.79 -0.40 10.38
C LEU A 426 -13.32 -0.14 8.97
N ARG A 427 -12.59 0.63 8.17
CA ARG A 427 -13.03 1.07 6.84
C ARG A 427 -11.92 0.89 5.81
N MET A 428 -12.31 0.58 4.58
CA MET A 428 -11.42 0.49 3.43
C MET A 428 -12.11 1.05 2.17
N PRO A 429 -11.37 1.59 1.19
CA PRO A 429 -11.90 1.89 -0.14
C PRO A 429 -12.58 0.67 -0.78
N THR A 430 -13.77 0.85 -1.35
CA THR A 430 -14.54 -0.24 -1.97
C THR A 430 -13.73 -1.03 -3.02
N PRO A 431 -12.94 -0.40 -3.92
CA PRO A 431 -12.12 -1.14 -4.88
C PRO A 431 -11.04 -2.02 -4.24
N GLN A 432 -10.59 -1.71 -3.03
CA GLN A 432 -9.57 -2.50 -2.33
C GLN A 432 -10.20 -3.70 -1.61
N THR A 433 -11.44 -3.58 -1.13
CA THR A 433 -12.15 -4.68 -0.44
C THR A 433 -12.38 -5.93 -1.30
N THR A 434 -12.16 -5.87 -2.61
CA THR A 434 -12.20 -7.05 -3.49
C THR A 434 -10.87 -7.79 -3.59
N HIS A 435 -9.77 -7.19 -3.13
CA HIS A 435 -8.40 -7.71 -3.24
C HIS A 435 -7.75 -8.00 -1.90
N PHE A 436 -8.35 -7.53 -0.80
CA PHE A 436 -7.85 -7.71 0.56
C PHE A 436 -8.95 -8.21 1.47
N ARG A 437 -8.53 -9.00 2.45
CA ARG A 437 -9.39 -9.52 3.51
C ARG A 437 -8.77 -9.19 4.86
N VAL A 438 -9.56 -8.59 5.72
CA VAL A 438 -9.24 -8.37 7.13
C VAL A 438 -10.07 -9.34 7.96
N PHE A 439 -9.42 -10.18 8.74
CA PHE A 439 -10.03 -11.10 9.70
C PHE A 439 -10.20 -10.42 11.06
N ASP A 440 -11.20 -10.83 11.83
CA ASP A 440 -11.48 -10.25 13.14
C ASP A 440 -10.33 -10.41 14.13
N ASN A 441 -9.54 -11.48 14.02
CA ASN A 441 -8.35 -11.76 14.82
C ASN A 441 -7.37 -12.66 14.05
N ARG A 442 -6.17 -12.92 14.62
CA ARG A 442 -5.16 -13.84 14.06
C ARG A 442 -5.16 -15.19 14.79
N ALA A 443 -6.24 -15.96 14.65
CA ALA A 443 -6.37 -17.29 15.24
C ALA A 443 -7.14 -18.27 14.33
N GLU A 444 -7.05 -19.57 14.63
CA GLU A 444 -7.79 -20.61 13.91
C GLU A 444 -9.30 -20.47 14.14
N GLY A 445 -10.08 -20.50 13.05
CA GLY A 445 -11.54 -20.39 13.03
C GLY A 445 -12.07 -18.96 13.07
N GLU A 446 -11.21 -17.98 12.86
CA GLU A 446 -11.57 -16.56 12.77
C GLU A 446 -12.08 -16.23 11.37
N ASP A 447 -13.20 -15.51 11.30
CA ASP A 447 -13.93 -15.21 10.06
C ASP A 447 -13.52 -13.84 9.47
N GLU A 448 -13.78 -13.64 8.18
CA GLU A 448 -13.66 -12.34 7.54
C GLU A 448 -14.47 -11.27 8.28
N PHE A 449 -13.80 -10.19 8.68
CA PHE A 449 -14.44 -9.02 9.29
C PHE A 449 -14.72 -7.92 8.27
N LEU A 450 -13.83 -7.70 7.32
CA LEU A 450 -13.98 -6.70 6.25
C LEU A 450 -13.25 -7.18 4.99
N GLY A 451 -13.96 -7.26 3.86
CA GLY A 451 -13.39 -7.78 2.61
C GLY A 451 -14.46 -8.09 1.55
N PRO A 452 -14.24 -9.08 0.68
CA PRO A 452 -15.20 -9.42 -0.38
C PRO A 452 -16.55 -9.93 0.13
N ALA A 453 -16.55 -10.71 1.21
CA ALA A 453 -17.73 -11.35 1.78
C ALA A 453 -18.47 -10.43 2.78
N GLU A 454 -17.74 -9.63 3.56
CA GLU A 454 -18.26 -8.86 4.68
C GLU A 454 -18.04 -7.34 4.55
N GLY A 455 -18.79 -6.58 5.34
CA GLY A 455 -18.73 -5.11 5.38
C GLY A 455 -19.85 -4.40 4.61
N THR A 456 -20.18 -3.20 5.09
CA THR A 456 -21.30 -2.36 4.60
C THR A 456 -20.77 -1.18 3.79
N ASP A 457 -21.37 -0.90 2.63
CA ASP A 457 -21.07 0.29 1.83
C ASP A 457 -21.63 1.55 2.52
N ASP A 458 -20.78 2.57 2.71
CA ASP A 458 -21.18 3.84 3.31
C ASP A 458 -21.78 4.84 2.29
N GLY A 459 -21.83 4.48 1.00
CA GLY A 459 -22.34 5.29 -0.10
C GLY A 459 -21.34 6.32 -0.64
N SER A 460 -20.11 6.35 -0.12
CA SER A 460 -19.03 7.25 -0.51
C SER A 460 -17.88 6.55 -1.25
N GLY A 461 -18.06 5.28 -1.61
CA GLY A 461 -17.03 4.47 -2.25
C GLY A 461 -16.08 3.80 -1.27
N ARG A 462 -16.52 3.62 -0.01
CA ARG A 462 -15.82 2.90 1.05
C ARG A 462 -16.76 1.85 1.65
N ARG A 463 -16.18 0.77 2.17
CA ARG A 463 -16.89 -0.24 2.95
C ARG A 463 -16.34 -0.27 4.36
N PHE A 464 -17.20 -0.50 5.34
CA PHE A 464 -16.83 -0.54 6.74
C PHE A 464 -17.51 -1.68 7.49
N SER A 465 -16.89 -2.10 8.58
CA SER A 465 -17.44 -3.03 9.54
C SER A 465 -17.41 -2.43 10.94
N VAL A 466 -18.50 -2.60 11.70
CA VAL A 466 -18.61 -2.06 13.05
C VAL A 466 -17.93 -3.00 14.02
N MET A 467 -16.94 -2.49 14.75
CA MET A 467 -16.22 -3.28 15.75
C MET A 467 -17.13 -3.55 16.96
N PRO A 468 -17.23 -4.81 17.42
CA PRO A 468 -17.87 -5.14 18.68
C PRO A 468 -17.26 -4.37 19.85
N SER A 469 -18.11 -3.92 20.77
CA SER A 469 -17.71 -3.10 21.92
C SER A 469 -16.65 -3.77 22.80
N GLU A 470 -16.63 -5.10 22.82
CA GLU A 470 -15.72 -5.94 23.59
C GLU A 470 -14.32 -6.05 22.99
N TRP A 471 -14.15 -5.80 21.69
CA TRP A 471 -12.83 -5.76 21.03
C TRP A 471 -12.15 -4.43 21.30
N VAL A 472 -12.96 -3.37 21.30
CA VAL A 472 -12.51 -1.99 21.51
C VAL A 472 -12.32 -1.70 23.00
N ALA A 473 -13.23 -2.11 23.88
CA ALA A 473 -13.11 -1.86 25.31
C ALA A 473 -12.18 -2.86 26.03
N SER A 474 -11.48 -2.42 27.08
CA SER A 474 -10.56 -3.27 27.85
C SER A 474 -10.71 -3.06 29.36
N PRO A 475 -11.27 -4.03 30.12
CA PRO A 475 -11.38 -3.95 31.56
C PRO A 475 -10.10 -4.33 32.33
N GLN A 476 -9.02 -4.74 31.63
CA GLN A 476 -7.81 -5.36 32.22
C GLN A 476 -6.48 -4.75 31.77
N HIS A 477 -6.47 -3.60 31.10
CA HIS A 477 -5.28 -2.99 30.51
C HIS A 477 -4.58 -3.87 29.45
N GLN A 478 -5.29 -4.72 28.72
CA GLN A 478 -4.81 -5.11 27.39
C GLN A 478 -4.86 -3.87 26.51
N SER A 479 -3.71 -3.43 26.01
CA SER A 479 -3.54 -2.19 25.25
C SER A 479 -4.05 -2.32 23.81
N THR A 480 -4.06 -3.53 23.24
CA THR A 480 -4.24 -3.70 21.78
C THR A 480 -5.25 -4.78 21.38
N TRP A 481 -5.71 -4.69 20.14
CA TRP A 481 -6.44 -5.72 19.41
C TRP A 481 -5.76 -5.91 18.05
N THR A 482 -5.58 -7.15 17.59
CA THR A 482 -4.81 -7.43 16.38
C THR A 482 -5.67 -8.11 15.35
N PHE A 483 -5.88 -7.45 14.22
CA PHE A 483 -6.48 -8.03 13.03
C PHE A 483 -5.41 -8.74 12.20
N GLY A 484 -5.84 -9.76 11.46
CA GLY A 484 -5.05 -10.35 10.38
C GLY A 484 -5.47 -9.74 9.05
N ILE A 485 -4.53 -9.34 8.20
CA ILE A 485 -4.81 -8.94 6.83
C ILE A 485 -4.05 -9.81 5.83
N GLU A 486 -4.73 -10.20 4.76
CA GLU A 486 -4.13 -10.90 3.63
C GLU A 486 -4.50 -10.24 2.30
N SER A 487 -3.67 -10.46 1.28
CA SER A 487 -4.03 -10.16 -0.10
C SER A 487 -4.56 -11.40 -0.82
N ILE A 488 -5.56 -11.19 -1.66
CA ILE A 488 -6.19 -12.20 -2.52
C ILE A 488 -5.49 -12.22 -3.90
N ASP A 489 -5.10 -11.05 -4.40
CA ASP A 489 -4.51 -10.87 -5.71
C ASP A 489 -3.05 -10.39 -5.60
N TYR A 490 -2.19 -10.84 -6.52
CA TYR A 490 -0.85 -10.27 -6.68
C TYR A 490 -0.89 -8.93 -7.44
N LEU A 491 0.21 -8.19 -7.43
CA LEU A 491 0.36 -6.96 -8.24
C LEU A 491 0.01 -7.19 -9.71
N GLY A 492 -0.86 -6.35 -10.27
CA GLY A 492 -1.31 -6.40 -11.66
C GLY A 492 -2.34 -7.49 -11.97
N GLN A 493 -2.69 -8.34 -11.01
CA GLN A 493 -3.82 -9.25 -11.13
C GLN A 493 -5.11 -8.48 -10.89
N GLN A 494 -6.11 -8.66 -11.76
CA GLN A 494 -7.37 -7.89 -11.72
C GLN A 494 -7.16 -6.36 -11.70
N ASP A 495 -6.09 -5.88 -12.34
CA ASP A 495 -5.71 -4.45 -12.42
C ASP A 495 -5.41 -3.77 -11.05
N THR A 496 -5.11 -4.54 -9.99
CA THR A 496 -4.72 -3.98 -8.68
C THR A 496 -3.27 -3.48 -8.65
N GLU A 497 -3.05 -2.33 -8.03
CA GLU A 497 -1.72 -1.80 -7.68
C GLU A 497 -1.17 -2.39 -6.37
N GLY A 498 -1.97 -3.22 -5.69
CA GLY A 498 -1.61 -3.91 -4.45
C GLY A 498 -1.49 -3.01 -3.23
N GLU A 499 -2.25 -1.93 -3.18
CA GLU A 499 -2.28 -1.02 -2.03
C GLU A 499 -3.54 -1.28 -1.20
N ALA A 500 -3.36 -1.58 0.09
CA ALA A 500 -4.43 -1.68 1.08
C ALA A 500 -4.37 -0.47 2.00
N GLN A 501 -5.38 0.40 1.95
CA GLN A 501 -5.58 1.49 2.90
C GLN A 501 -6.64 1.04 3.91
N VAL A 502 -6.22 0.90 5.16
CA VAL A 502 -7.09 0.48 6.27
C VAL A 502 -7.23 1.67 7.21
N GLU A 503 -8.47 2.01 7.55
CA GLU A 503 -8.79 3.19 8.34
C GLU A 503 -9.59 2.79 9.58
N LEU A 504 -9.10 3.12 10.76
CA LEU A 504 -9.85 3.13 12.00
C LEU A 504 -10.68 4.41 12.06
N VAL A 505 -11.98 4.32 12.32
CA VAL A 505 -12.83 5.51 12.44
C VAL A 505 -13.70 5.39 13.68
N TYR A 506 -13.61 6.37 14.57
CA TYR A 506 -14.58 6.54 15.63
C TYR A 506 -15.74 7.41 15.16
N GLN A 507 -16.96 6.94 15.41
CA GLN A 507 -18.20 7.60 15.03
C GLN A 507 -19.05 7.95 16.24
N ILE A 508 -19.73 9.10 16.17
CA ILE A 508 -20.64 9.59 17.21
C ILE A 508 -22.09 9.60 16.73
N ALA A 509 -23.02 9.30 17.63
CA ALA A 509 -24.44 9.28 17.34
C ALA A 509 -25.04 10.70 17.27
N ARG A 510 -25.60 11.08 16.12
CA ARG A 510 -26.23 12.40 15.88
C ARG A 510 -27.49 12.30 15.04
N HIS A 511 -28.54 13.00 15.44
CA HIS A 511 -29.81 13.13 14.70
C HIS A 511 -30.43 11.80 14.20
N GLY A 512 -30.18 10.68 14.89
CA GLY A 512 -30.66 9.35 14.50
C GLY A 512 -29.76 8.58 13.51
N GLY A 513 -28.54 9.06 13.27
CA GLY A 513 -27.49 8.41 12.48
C GLY A 513 -26.12 8.49 13.17
N TRP A 514 -25.08 8.07 12.44
CA TRP A 514 -23.69 8.10 12.88
C TRP A 514 -22.89 9.06 12.01
N GLU A 515 -22.02 9.84 12.63
CA GLU A 515 -21.10 10.77 11.97
C GLU A 515 -19.67 10.41 12.35
N ASP A 516 -18.75 10.40 11.38
CA ASP A 516 -17.31 10.26 11.63
C ASP A 516 -16.84 11.41 12.54
N TRP A 517 -16.04 11.08 13.54
CA TRP A 517 -15.53 12.04 14.51
C TRP A 517 -14.01 12.22 14.39
N SER A 518 -13.25 11.13 14.50
CA SER A 518 -11.79 11.09 14.35
C SER A 518 -11.41 9.73 13.77
N SER A 519 -10.28 9.66 13.09
CA SER A 519 -9.82 8.48 12.37
C SER A 519 -8.31 8.42 12.31
N ASP A 520 -7.81 7.22 12.12
CA ASP A 520 -6.41 6.98 11.82
C ASP A 520 -6.27 5.93 10.70
N ARG A 521 -5.15 5.93 9.97
CA ARG A 521 -4.96 5.15 8.74
C ARG A 521 -3.56 4.57 8.61
N ALA A 522 -3.54 3.27 8.33
CA ALA A 522 -2.37 2.56 7.86
C ALA A 522 -2.48 2.12 6.39
N GLN A 523 -1.32 1.97 5.74
CA GLN A 523 -1.17 1.43 4.40
C GLN A 523 -0.25 0.20 4.37
N LEU A 524 -0.70 -0.86 3.70
CA LEU A 524 0.11 -2.03 3.37
C LEU A 524 0.26 -2.20 1.86
N GLN A 525 1.44 -2.66 1.44
CA GLN A 525 1.75 -2.97 0.04
C GLN A 525 1.91 -4.47 -0.18
N VAL A 526 1.24 -4.99 -1.20
CA VAL A 526 1.40 -6.39 -1.64
C VAL A 526 2.84 -6.62 -2.09
N ALA A 527 3.47 -7.66 -1.53
CA ALA A 527 4.81 -8.07 -1.92
C ALA A 527 4.85 -8.56 -3.39
N PRO A 528 5.82 -8.09 -4.20
CA PRO A 528 5.94 -8.44 -5.61
C PRO A 528 6.42 -9.88 -5.81
N CYS A 529 6.10 -10.44 -6.97
CA CYS A 529 6.73 -11.65 -7.49
C CYS A 529 8.15 -11.34 -7.98
N VAL A 530 9.18 -11.71 -7.21
CA VAL A 530 10.59 -11.50 -7.57
C VAL A 530 11.15 -12.72 -8.29
N PHE A 531 11.48 -12.56 -9.58
CA PHE A 531 12.08 -13.61 -10.40
C PHE A 531 13.52 -13.86 -10.00
N THR A 532 13.93 -15.12 -10.02
CA THR A 532 15.24 -15.53 -9.53
C THR A 532 16.24 -15.68 -10.67
N TRP A 533 17.50 -15.32 -10.41
CA TRP A 533 18.60 -15.51 -11.36
C TRP A 533 19.41 -16.76 -11.03
N ASN A 534 20.12 -17.27 -12.03
CA ASN A 534 20.80 -18.57 -11.99
C ASN A 534 21.89 -18.75 -10.92
N GLY A 535 22.39 -17.68 -10.32
CA GLY A 535 23.41 -17.75 -9.26
C GLY A 535 22.86 -17.76 -7.84
N GLN A 536 21.55 -17.62 -7.64
CA GLN A 536 20.93 -17.84 -6.33
C GLN A 536 20.99 -19.32 -5.91
N SER A 537 20.98 -19.54 -4.59
CA SER A 537 20.99 -20.86 -3.97
C SER A 537 19.80 -21.67 -4.45
N ALA A 538 20.06 -22.80 -5.10
CA ALA A 538 19.01 -23.71 -5.55
C ALA A 538 18.57 -24.61 -4.38
N VAL A 539 17.26 -24.81 -4.24
CA VAL A 539 16.62 -25.63 -3.20
C VAL A 539 16.06 -26.91 -3.79
N ALA A 540 15.43 -26.82 -4.96
CA ALA A 540 14.87 -27.95 -5.70
C ALA A 540 15.09 -27.81 -7.21
N VAL A 541 15.14 -28.94 -7.91
CA VAL A 541 15.11 -29.01 -9.38
C VAL A 541 14.01 -29.97 -9.79
N TYR A 542 13.04 -29.47 -10.54
CA TYR A 542 12.04 -30.31 -11.21
C TYR A 542 12.51 -30.57 -12.63
N ALA A 543 12.54 -31.83 -13.03
CA ALA A 543 13.04 -32.25 -14.34
C ALA A 543 12.04 -33.18 -15.03
N ASN A 544 12.00 -33.19 -16.35
CA ASN A 544 11.20 -34.17 -17.07
C ASN A 544 11.78 -35.59 -16.97
N HIS A 545 11.00 -36.57 -17.42
CA HIS A 545 11.35 -37.99 -17.40
C HIS A 545 12.59 -38.38 -18.23
N HIS A 546 13.04 -37.57 -19.21
CA HIS A 546 14.28 -37.81 -19.95
C HIS A 546 15.52 -37.37 -19.17
N LEU A 547 15.40 -36.32 -18.36
CA LEU A 547 16.55 -35.66 -17.72
C LEU A 547 16.72 -36.01 -16.24
N VAL A 548 15.65 -36.38 -15.55
CA VAL A 548 15.61 -36.46 -14.07
C VAL A 548 16.72 -37.33 -13.48
N ASP A 549 17.04 -38.49 -14.08
CA ASP A 549 18.11 -39.36 -13.58
C ASP A 549 19.51 -38.80 -13.83
N GLY A 550 19.70 -38.10 -14.95
CA GLY A 550 20.93 -37.38 -15.27
C GLY A 550 21.17 -36.22 -14.30
N VAL A 551 20.12 -35.45 -14.01
CA VAL A 551 20.15 -34.32 -13.06
C VAL A 551 20.40 -34.83 -11.63
N ARG A 552 19.70 -35.87 -11.18
CA ARG A 552 19.96 -36.54 -9.88
C ARG A 552 21.41 -36.97 -9.75
N SER A 553 21.96 -37.58 -10.80
CA SER A 553 23.36 -38.01 -10.82
C SER A 553 24.32 -36.82 -10.76
N ALA A 554 24.01 -35.74 -11.49
CA ALA A 554 24.83 -34.53 -11.50
C ALA A 554 24.87 -33.82 -10.14
N LEU A 555 23.74 -33.82 -9.42
CA LEU A 555 23.57 -33.18 -8.11
C LEU A 555 23.80 -34.14 -6.93
N ALA A 556 24.22 -35.38 -7.18
CA ALA A 556 24.49 -36.34 -6.12
C ALA A 556 25.47 -35.78 -5.07
N GLY A 557 25.05 -35.79 -3.81
CA GLY A 557 25.82 -35.29 -2.68
C GLY A 557 25.55 -33.83 -2.29
N THR A 558 24.63 -33.14 -2.97
CA THR A 558 24.06 -31.86 -2.49
C THR A 558 22.80 -32.12 -1.64
N SER A 559 22.29 -31.09 -0.98
CA SER A 559 21.00 -31.10 -0.28
C SER A 559 19.81 -30.71 -1.18
N ILE A 560 20.05 -30.52 -2.47
CA ILE A 560 19.06 -30.03 -3.43
C ILE A 560 18.11 -31.17 -3.77
N LEU A 561 16.81 -30.94 -3.61
CA LEU A 561 15.78 -31.88 -3.99
C LEU A 561 15.74 -32.02 -5.53
N VAL A 562 15.59 -33.25 -6.04
CA VAL A 562 15.45 -33.48 -7.49
C VAL A 562 14.27 -34.40 -7.76
N GLU A 563 13.22 -33.82 -8.32
CA GLU A 563 11.96 -34.50 -8.59
C GLU A 563 11.59 -34.48 -10.07
N GLU A 564 10.73 -35.42 -10.45
CA GLU A 564 10.18 -35.45 -11.79
C GLU A 564 8.98 -34.51 -11.84
N ALA A 565 8.97 -33.54 -12.76
CA ALA A 565 7.81 -32.71 -13.01
C ALA A 565 6.67 -33.61 -13.55
N GLY A 566 5.50 -33.57 -12.92
CA GLY A 566 4.40 -34.47 -13.25
C GLY A 566 3.91 -34.37 -14.71
N GLY A 567 3.36 -35.47 -15.24
CA GLY A 567 2.71 -35.51 -16.56
C GLY A 567 3.61 -35.99 -17.70
N SER A 568 3.11 -35.89 -18.94
CA SER A 568 3.83 -36.34 -20.15
C SER A 568 4.59 -35.23 -20.88
N ASN A 569 4.58 -34.00 -20.35
CA ASN A 569 5.20 -32.86 -21.02
C ASN A 569 6.70 -32.80 -20.71
N ILE A 570 7.51 -32.53 -21.73
CA ILE A 570 8.98 -32.48 -21.60
C ILE A 570 9.49 -31.05 -21.40
N TRP A 571 8.66 -30.03 -21.62
CA TRP A 571 9.02 -28.61 -21.54
C TRP A 571 8.71 -28.03 -20.16
N VAL A 572 9.49 -28.40 -19.15
CA VAL A 572 9.23 -27.99 -17.76
C VAL A 572 9.47 -26.48 -17.60
N GLN A 573 10.53 -25.92 -18.17
CA GLN A 573 10.82 -24.49 -18.08
C GLN A 573 9.73 -23.61 -18.70
N ASP A 574 9.07 -24.10 -19.75
CA ASP A 574 8.18 -23.27 -20.56
C ASP A 574 6.87 -22.88 -19.87
N TYR A 575 6.42 -23.66 -18.89
CA TYR A 575 5.06 -23.54 -18.35
C TYR A 575 5.00 -23.01 -16.93
N ALA A 576 6.14 -22.83 -16.28
CA ALA A 576 6.17 -22.18 -14.98
C ALA A 576 7.44 -21.34 -14.81
N GLU A 577 7.36 -20.33 -13.97
CA GLU A 577 8.52 -19.69 -13.36
C GLU A 577 8.38 -19.74 -11.84
N PHE A 578 9.48 -19.99 -11.14
CA PHE A 578 9.52 -19.94 -9.68
C PHE A 578 10.03 -18.58 -9.22
N VAL A 579 9.20 -17.90 -8.45
CA VAL A 579 9.48 -16.57 -7.90
C VAL A 579 9.40 -16.61 -6.38
N ASN A 580 9.93 -15.58 -5.74
CA ASN A 580 9.78 -15.38 -4.30
C ASN A 580 8.90 -14.14 -4.05
N THR A 581 7.95 -14.27 -3.13
CA THR A 581 7.27 -13.15 -2.48
C THR A 581 7.61 -13.19 -0.99
N SER A 582 7.90 -12.04 -0.39
CA SER A 582 8.48 -12.02 0.96
C SER A 582 8.21 -10.73 1.71
N ARG A 583 8.32 -10.82 3.03
CA ARG A 583 8.38 -9.71 3.99
C ARG A 583 9.44 -10.06 5.04
N ARG A 584 9.72 -9.18 6.00
CA ARG A 584 10.47 -9.60 7.19
C ARG A 584 9.56 -10.40 8.12
N GLY A 585 10.12 -11.44 8.73
CA GLY A 585 9.33 -12.35 9.56
C GLY A 585 9.11 -11.80 10.95
N SER A 586 7.84 -11.74 11.36
CA SER A 586 7.45 -11.77 12.76
C SER A 586 7.68 -13.17 13.35
N PRO A 587 7.95 -13.32 14.67
CA PRO A 587 8.05 -14.62 15.33
C PRO A 587 6.87 -15.57 15.09
N ASP A 588 5.72 -15.02 14.73
CA ASP A 588 4.45 -15.71 14.46
C ASP A 588 3.96 -15.53 13.01
N SER A 589 4.86 -15.17 12.08
CA SER A 589 4.52 -14.96 10.68
C SER A 589 5.53 -15.58 9.74
N ASP A 590 5.02 -16.12 8.64
CA ASP A 590 5.85 -16.54 7.52
C ASP A 590 6.35 -15.32 6.75
N TRP A 591 7.64 -15.38 6.45
CA TRP A 591 8.40 -14.29 5.86
C TRP A 591 8.64 -14.50 4.35
N LEU A 592 8.45 -15.73 3.87
CA LEU A 592 8.77 -16.13 2.51
C LEU A 592 7.75 -17.15 1.99
N LEU A 593 7.06 -16.76 0.92
CA LEU A 593 6.26 -17.67 0.12
C LEU A 593 6.96 -17.84 -1.25
N ARG A 594 7.30 -19.09 -1.57
CA ARG A 594 7.78 -19.44 -2.92
C ARG A 594 6.56 -19.60 -3.80
N THR A 595 6.50 -18.89 -4.91
CA THR A 595 5.31 -18.84 -5.75
C THR A 595 5.59 -19.42 -7.12
N ILE A 596 4.68 -20.29 -7.57
CA ILE A 596 4.63 -20.80 -8.94
C ILE A 596 3.85 -19.81 -9.79
N VAL A 597 4.50 -19.22 -10.79
CA VAL A 597 3.83 -18.48 -11.86
C VAL A 597 3.51 -19.48 -12.97
N ASP A 598 2.28 -19.99 -13.02
CA ASP A 598 1.80 -20.84 -14.12
C ASP A 598 1.59 -19.97 -15.36
N LEU A 599 2.41 -20.22 -16.38
CA LEU A 599 2.50 -19.43 -17.61
C LEU A 599 1.44 -19.80 -18.66
N LYS A 600 0.50 -20.70 -18.33
CA LYS A 600 -0.55 -21.27 -19.19
C LYS A 600 -0.12 -21.61 -20.61
N LYS A 601 -0.22 -22.88 -20.96
CA LYS A 601 -0.33 -23.29 -22.36
C LYS A 601 -1.53 -24.19 -22.57
N VAL A 602 -2.30 -23.86 -23.60
CA VAL A 602 -3.38 -24.70 -24.11
C VAL A 602 -2.86 -25.43 -25.34
N GLU A 603 -2.55 -26.72 -25.20
CA GLU A 603 -2.19 -27.59 -26.32
C GLU A 603 -3.45 -28.31 -26.82
N GLU A 604 -3.80 -28.18 -28.11
CA GLU A 604 -4.86 -28.94 -28.83
C GLU A 604 -5.86 -29.72 -27.93
N PHE A 605 -6.63 -28.97 -27.11
CA PHE A 605 -7.69 -29.42 -26.17
C PHE A 605 -7.29 -29.90 -24.76
N LYS A 606 -6.06 -29.66 -24.27
CA LYS A 606 -5.63 -29.90 -22.89
C LYS A 606 -4.78 -28.73 -22.36
N VAL A 607 -5.10 -28.30 -21.14
CA VAL A 607 -4.23 -27.40 -20.37
C VAL A 607 -3.09 -28.24 -19.81
N VAL A 608 -1.85 -27.75 -19.94
CA VAL A 608 -0.71 -28.36 -19.25
C VAL A 608 -0.91 -28.13 -17.75
N SER A 609 -1.04 -29.21 -16.96
CA SER A 609 -1.44 -29.13 -15.55
C SER A 609 -0.29 -29.24 -14.56
N TRP A 610 0.93 -29.56 -15.00
CA TRP A 610 2.02 -29.86 -14.06
C TRP A 610 2.32 -28.77 -13.03
N PRO A 611 2.25 -27.44 -13.33
CA PRO A 611 2.46 -26.41 -12.32
C PRO A 611 1.36 -26.43 -11.24
N GLU A 612 0.10 -26.57 -11.66
CA GLU A 612 -1.04 -26.68 -10.76
C GLU A 612 -1.02 -27.98 -9.95
N ASP A 613 -0.64 -29.10 -10.59
CA ASP A 613 -0.50 -30.41 -9.96
C ASP A 613 0.64 -30.39 -8.92
N LEU A 614 1.75 -29.71 -9.22
CA LEU A 614 2.86 -29.52 -8.26
C LEU A 614 2.39 -28.71 -7.06
N ARG A 615 1.73 -27.57 -7.27
CA ARG A 615 1.17 -26.76 -6.19
C ARG A 615 0.20 -27.57 -5.30
N LYS A 616 -0.64 -28.43 -5.89
CA LYS A 616 -1.55 -29.32 -5.13
C LYS A 616 -0.82 -30.42 -4.35
N ALA A 617 0.35 -30.84 -4.84
CA ALA A 617 1.17 -31.85 -4.18
C ALA A 617 2.06 -31.26 -3.07
N GLU A 618 2.43 -29.99 -3.20
CA GLU A 618 3.30 -29.25 -2.28
C GLU A 618 2.59 -27.98 -1.80
N SER A 619 1.90 -28.12 -0.67
CA SER A 619 1.05 -27.09 -0.06
C SER A 619 1.70 -25.74 0.16
N LEU A 620 3.01 -25.72 0.42
CA LEU A 620 3.78 -24.51 0.76
C LEU A 620 4.08 -23.60 -0.45
N PHE A 621 3.75 -24.02 -1.67
CA PHE A 621 3.92 -23.14 -2.83
C PHE A 621 2.71 -22.21 -2.96
N GLY A 622 3.00 -20.92 -2.96
CA GLY A 622 2.11 -19.91 -3.51
C GLY A 622 1.85 -20.19 -5.00
N TYR A 623 0.75 -19.64 -5.51
CA TYR A 623 0.39 -19.81 -6.91
C TYR A 623 -0.23 -18.58 -7.52
N ILE A 624 0.11 -18.34 -8.78
CA ILE A 624 -0.56 -17.38 -9.64
C ILE A 624 -0.61 -17.91 -11.07
N GLN A 625 -1.70 -17.62 -11.77
CA GLN A 625 -1.88 -18.00 -13.15
C GLN A 625 -1.81 -16.78 -14.08
N VAL A 626 -0.86 -16.77 -15.01
CA VAL A 626 -0.66 -15.66 -15.97
C VAL A 626 -0.49 -16.24 -17.37
N ASP A 627 -1.38 -15.89 -18.29
CA ASP A 627 -1.26 -16.36 -19.67
C ASP A 627 -0.02 -15.79 -20.34
N ASN A 628 0.95 -16.64 -20.69
CA ASN A 628 2.14 -16.31 -21.46
C ASN A 628 2.33 -17.28 -22.65
N GLY A 629 1.31 -18.08 -22.99
CA GLY A 629 1.36 -19.06 -24.08
C GLY A 629 2.39 -20.18 -23.90
N GLY A 630 2.91 -20.37 -22.69
CA GLY A 630 4.02 -21.30 -22.41
C GLY A 630 5.35 -20.89 -23.02
N HIS A 631 5.72 -19.61 -22.89
CA HIS A 631 7.03 -19.07 -23.30
C HIS A 631 7.94 -18.79 -22.09
N GLY A 632 8.07 -19.75 -21.18
CA GLY A 632 8.91 -19.67 -19.97
C GLY A 632 10.40 -19.60 -20.25
N GLY A 633 10.96 -20.39 -21.19
CA GLY A 633 12.37 -20.23 -21.60
C GLY A 633 12.72 -18.84 -22.15
N GLY A 634 11.69 -18.05 -22.50
CA GLY A 634 11.84 -16.65 -22.90
C GLY A 634 12.00 -15.66 -21.74
N ILE A 635 11.84 -16.09 -20.48
CA ILE A 635 11.89 -15.26 -19.27
C ILE A 635 13.17 -15.61 -18.51
N MET A 636 13.94 -14.60 -18.13
CA MET A 636 15.10 -14.76 -17.25
C MET A 636 15.23 -13.54 -16.34
N ALA A 637 16.05 -13.65 -15.30
CA ALA A 637 16.49 -12.51 -14.49
C ALA A 637 18.01 -12.35 -14.55
N THR A 638 18.48 -11.09 -14.55
CA THR A 638 19.90 -10.80 -14.38
C THR A 638 20.32 -11.04 -12.94
N PRO A 639 21.61 -11.26 -12.68
CA PRO A 639 22.20 -11.00 -11.37
C PRO A 639 21.91 -9.56 -10.89
N PRO A 640 22.07 -9.28 -9.57
CA PRO A 640 22.01 -7.93 -9.04
C PRO A 640 22.90 -6.93 -9.80
N LEU A 641 22.34 -5.75 -10.09
CA LEU A 641 23.02 -4.64 -10.76
C LEU A 641 23.02 -3.40 -9.84
N SER A 642 23.87 -2.42 -10.13
CA SER A 642 24.07 -1.25 -9.24
C SER A 642 22.80 -0.47 -8.87
N ASN A 643 21.81 -0.40 -9.76
CA ASN A 643 20.54 0.31 -9.53
C ASN A 643 19.34 -0.65 -9.47
N TYR A 644 19.60 -1.95 -9.54
CA TYR A 644 18.61 -3.01 -9.53
C TYR A 644 19.15 -4.10 -8.60
N PRO A 645 19.07 -3.90 -7.28
CA PRO A 645 19.65 -4.85 -6.32
C PRO A 645 18.93 -6.21 -6.38
N VAL A 646 17.68 -6.16 -6.84
CA VAL A 646 16.80 -7.19 -7.44
C VAL A 646 17.29 -8.03 -8.62
N GLY A 647 18.25 -7.50 -9.37
CA GLY A 647 18.41 -7.80 -10.81
C GLY A 647 17.31 -7.18 -11.68
N ARG A 648 17.36 -7.43 -12.99
CA ARG A 648 16.35 -6.99 -13.98
C ARG A 648 15.76 -8.19 -14.72
N LEU A 649 14.50 -8.06 -15.11
CA LEU A 649 13.88 -9.00 -16.04
C LEU A 649 14.53 -8.90 -17.43
N VAL A 650 14.75 -10.08 -18.01
CA VAL A 650 15.26 -10.27 -19.37
C VAL A 650 14.22 -11.09 -20.12
N LEU A 651 13.71 -10.55 -21.22
CA LEU A 651 12.69 -11.19 -22.04
C LEU A 651 13.19 -11.41 -23.46
N SER A 652 12.63 -12.42 -24.11
CA SER A 652 12.77 -12.60 -25.56
C SER A 652 12.04 -11.49 -26.31
N THR A 653 12.58 -11.09 -27.48
CA THR A 653 11.91 -10.11 -28.35
C THR A 653 10.48 -10.51 -28.77
N GLY A 654 10.18 -11.81 -28.82
CA GLY A 654 8.86 -12.35 -29.21
C GLY A 654 8.34 -13.42 -28.23
N GLY A 655 7.12 -13.88 -28.45
CA GLY A 655 6.51 -14.99 -27.68
C GLY A 655 5.65 -14.55 -26.49
N HIS A 656 5.99 -13.46 -25.82
CA HIS A 656 5.25 -13.03 -24.62
C HIS A 656 3.93 -12.31 -24.93
N THR A 657 2.87 -12.72 -24.24
CA THR A 657 1.53 -12.13 -24.36
C THR A 657 1.46 -10.73 -23.74
N PRO A 658 0.45 -9.91 -24.08
CA PRO A 658 0.18 -8.67 -23.36
C PRO A 658 -0.10 -8.87 -21.87
N ALA A 659 -0.77 -9.97 -21.49
CA ALA A 659 -1.12 -10.27 -20.11
C ALA A 659 0.14 -10.49 -19.25
N PHE A 660 1.09 -11.29 -19.74
CA PHE A 660 2.35 -11.50 -19.04
C PHE A 660 3.18 -10.23 -18.95
N ARG A 661 3.26 -9.44 -20.03
CA ARG A 661 4.01 -8.17 -19.98
C ARG A 661 3.41 -7.20 -18.96
N ALA A 662 2.09 -7.09 -18.87
CA ALA A 662 1.42 -6.27 -17.87
C ALA A 662 1.71 -6.76 -16.44
N PHE A 663 1.61 -8.07 -16.20
CA PHE A 663 1.95 -8.69 -14.92
C PHE A 663 3.42 -8.41 -14.54
N ALA A 664 4.37 -8.65 -15.43
CA ALA A 664 5.80 -8.43 -15.20
C ALA A 664 6.12 -6.95 -14.88
N GLN A 665 5.42 -6.02 -15.54
CA GLN A 665 5.56 -4.58 -15.30
C GLN A 665 4.99 -4.16 -13.94
N ALA A 666 3.85 -4.73 -13.54
CA ALA A 666 3.21 -4.42 -12.27
C ALA A 666 4.07 -4.80 -11.05
N GLN A 667 5.03 -5.73 -11.20
CA GLN A 667 5.92 -6.10 -10.10
C GLN A 667 6.92 -5.01 -9.72
N LYS A 668 7.18 -4.02 -10.60
CA LYS A 668 8.00 -2.81 -10.40
C LYS A 668 9.52 -3.04 -10.15
N VAL A 669 9.90 -4.00 -9.30
CA VAL A 669 11.25 -4.14 -8.72
C VAL A 669 12.34 -4.68 -9.66
N GLN A 670 11.97 -5.27 -10.80
CA GLN A 670 12.91 -5.80 -11.80
C GLN A 670 12.75 -5.15 -13.18
N VAL A 671 12.00 -4.05 -13.25
CA VAL A 671 11.81 -3.24 -14.46
C VAL A 671 12.29 -1.82 -14.18
N THR A 672 12.46 -1.01 -15.23
CA THR A 672 12.65 0.44 -15.06
C THR A 672 11.35 1.08 -14.53
N ASP A 673 11.43 2.29 -13.97
CA ASP A 673 10.27 3.06 -13.49
C ASP A 673 9.17 3.25 -14.57
N THR A 674 9.55 3.16 -15.85
CA THR A 674 8.63 3.22 -17.00
C THR A 674 8.18 1.83 -17.50
N GLY A 675 8.43 0.75 -16.74
CA GLY A 675 8.03 -0.63 -17.08
C GLY A 675 8.93 -1.34 -18.11
N GLY A 676 10.15 -0.86 -18.36
CA GLY A 676 11.07 -1.45 -19.33
C GLY A 676 11.96 -2.57 -18.77
N TYR A 677 12.01 -3.72 -19.46
CA TYR A 677 12.91 -4.86 -19.22
C TYR A 677 14.13 -4.84 -20.17
N ILE A 678 15.04 -5.81 -20.03
CA ILE A 678 16.11 -6.07 -21.01
C ILE A 678 15.55 -7.02 -22.08
N GLU A 679 15.82 -6.77 -23.35
CA GLU A 679 15.37 -7.63 -24.45
C GLU A 679 16.55 -8.36 -25.11
N VAL A 680 16.39 -9.67 -25.34
CA VAL A 680 17.31 -10.49 -26.12
C VAL A 680 16.68 -10.78 -27.48
N ASP A 681 17.40 -10.46 -28.55
CA ASP A 681 16.95 -10.75 -29.92
C ASP A 681 17.02 -12.25 -30.20
N THR A 682 15.84 -12.86 -30.31
CA THR A 682 15.64 -14.28 -30.57
C THR A 682 14.98 -14.52 -31.93
N GLY A 683 14.73 -13.45 -32.69
CA GLY A 683 14.04 -13.46 -33.99
C GLY A 683 14.72 -14.33 -35.07
N TRP A 684 15.98 -14.67 -34.86
CA TRP A 684 16.82 -15.43 -35.77
C TRP A 684 16.82 -16.94 -35.52
N LEU A 685 16.29 -17.40 -34.39
CA LEU A 685 16.11 -18.81 -34.08
C LEU A 685 14.84 -19.33 -34.79
N ASP A 686 14.78 -20.63 -35.06
CA ASP A 686 13.51 -21.30 -35.34
C ASP A 686 12.74 -21.50 -34.02
N THR A 687 11.48 -21.94 -34.07
CA THR A 687 10.64 -22.15 -32.88
C THR A 687 11.35 -23.02 -31.83
N PRO A 688 11.39 -22.61 -30.54
CA PRO A 688 10.49 -21.65 -29.87
C PRO A 688 10.97 -20.18 -29.76
N MET A 689 12.23 -19.86 -30.11
CA MET A 689 12.78 -18.50 -30.14
C MET A 689 12.91 -17.86 -28.76
N HIS A 690 13.54 -18.58 -27.84
CA HIS A 690 13.68 -18.20 -26.43
C HIS A 690 15.05 -17.60 -26.08
N ALA A 691 15.13 -16.92 -24.92
CA ALA A 691 16.31 -16.18 -24.49
C ALA A 691 17.37 -17.12 -23.88
N ASP A 692 16.93 -18.18 -23.20
CA ASP A 692 17.77 -19.28 -22.69
C ASP A 692 18.61 -19.95 -23.80
N GLU A 693 18.12 -19.96 -25.04
CA GLU A 693 18.85 -20.48 -26.21
C GLU A 693 20.06 -19.60 -26.60
N VAL A 694 20.11 -18.35 -26.14
CA VAL A 694 21.11 -17.37 -26.54
C VAL A 694 22.03 -16.98 -25.40
N ILE A 695 21.51 -16.90 -24.17
CA ILE A 695 22.28 -16.47 -23.00
C ILE A 695 22.01 -17.33 -21.78
N CYS A 696 23.02 -17.46 -20.91
CA CYS A 696 22.86 -18.00 -19.57
C CYS A 696 23.80 -17.30 -18.60
N PHE A 697 23.25 -16.66 -17.56
CA PHE A 697 24.02 -16.03 -16.50
C PHE A 697 24.58 -17.10 -15.56
N VAL A 698 25.85 -16.99 -15.18
CA VAL A 698 26.50 -17.93 -14.25
C VAL A 698 27.31 -17.19 -13.19
N PRO A 699 27.32 -17.69 -11.94
CA PRO A 699 28.04 -17.02 -10.85
C PRO A 699 29.56 -17.15 -11.00
N LYS A 700 30.25 -16.09 -10.59
CA LYS A 700 31.71 -15.97 -10.54
C LYS A 700 32.11 -15.35 -9.21
N SER A 701 33.31 -15.63 -8.71
CA SER A 701 33.83 -14.94 -7.53
C SER A 701 33.79 -13.41 -7.75
N GLY A 702 32.97 -12.72 -6.95
CA GLY A 702 32.81 -11.26 -7.01
C GLY A 702 31.95 -10.74 -8.18
N GLY A 703 31.12 -11.58 -8.81
CA GLY A 703 30.20 -11.14 -9.85
C GLY A 703 29.60 -12.29 -10.66
N TYR A 704 29.50 -12.10 -11.97
CA TYR A 704 28.91 -13.07 -12.88
C TYR A 704 29.65 -13.09 -14.23
N ALA A 705 29.38 -14.13 -15.02
CA ALA A 705 29.69 -14.19 -16.44
C ALA A 705 28.43 -14.54 -17.23
N VAL A 706 28.45 -14.30 -18.54
CA VAL A 706 27.35 -14.65 -19.45
C VAL A 706 27.86 -15.68 -20.44
N MET A 707 27.25 -16.85 -20.47
CA MET A 707 27.50 -17.86 -21.49
C MET A 707 26.69 -17.52 -22.74
N VAL A 708 27.31 -17.64 -23.91
CA VAL A 708 26.67 -17.46 -25.22
C VAL A 708 27.12 -18.54 -26.20
N PRO A 709 26.26 -19.00 -27.13
CA PRO A 709 26.67 -19.93 -28.16
C PRO A 709 27.69 -19.26 -29.09
N SER A 710 28.60 -20.03 -29.67
CA SER A 710 29.63 -19.50 -30.57
C SER A 710 30.01 -20.49 -31.67
N PRO A 711 29.44 -20.30 -32.87
CA PRO A 711 29.86 -21.03 -34.06
C PRO A 711 31.32 -20.77 -34.44
N LYS A 712 31.81 -19.54 -34.23
CA LYS A 712 33.22 -19.22 -34.51
C LYS A 712 34.16 -20.00 -33.62
N ARG A 713 33.80 -20.19 -32.35
CA ARG A 713 34.60 -21.01 -31.43
C ARG A 713 34.58 -22.48 -31.84
N ALA A 714 33.42 -23.04 -32.16
CA ALA A 714 33.30 -24.40 -32.69
C ALA A 714 34.17 -24.60 -33.94
N VAL A 715 34.13 -23.65 -34.89
CA VAL A 715 34.97 -23.65 -36.10
C VAL A 715 36.46 -23.53 -35.79
N ASN A 716 36.86 -22.79 -34.76
CA ASN A 716 38.25 -22.69 -34.33
C ASN A 716 38.76 -24.00 -33.71
N ILE A 717 37.97 -24.68 -32.89
CA ILE A 717 38.31 -26.00 -32.36
C ILE A 717 38.50 -26.99 -33.52
N MET A 718 37.56 -27.02 -34.45
CA MET A 718 37.67 -27.84 -35.67
C MET A 718 38.94 -27.54 -36.46
N HIS A 719 39.29 -26.27 -36.64
CA HIS A 719 40.51 -25.85 -37.33
C HIS A 719 41.78 -26.35 -36.64
N VAL A 720 41.91 -26.12 -35.33
CA VAL A 720 43.07 -26.57 -34.54
C VAL A 720 43.26 -28.07 -34.69
N GLN A 721 42.18 -28.84 -34.60
CA GLN A 721 42.23 -30.30 -34.72
C GLN A 721 42.54 -30.76 -36.15
N PHE A 722 41.98 -30.10 -37.17
CA PHE A 722 42.30 -30.41 -38.57
C PHE A 722 43.79 -30.19 -38.87
N VAL A 723 44.35 -29.06 -38.45
CA VAL A 723 45.77 -28.74 -38.63
C VAL A 723 46.67 -29.71 -37.85
N ALA A 724 46.23 -30.19 -36.69
CA ALA A 724 46.91 -31.21 -35.90
C ALA A 724 46.84 -32.64 -36.51
N GLY A 725 46.16 -32.83 -37.64
CA GLY A 725 46.01 -34.14 -38.29
C GLY A 725 44.87 -34.99 -37.73
N ASN A 726 43.95 -34.38 -36.96
CA ASN A 726 42.75 -35.01 -36.40
C ASN A 726 41.48 -34.68 -37.18
N GLY A 727 41.60 -34.39 -38.48
CA GLY A 727 40.46 -34.11 -39.36
C GLY A 727 39.44 -35.25 -39.48
N ASP A 728 39.84 -36.48 -39.12
CA ASP A 728 39.01 -37.69 -39.08
C ASP A 728 38.28 -37.91 -37.75
N ALA A 729 38.44 -37.01 -36.76
CA ALA A 729 37.65 -37.04 -35.53
C ALA A 729 36.15 -36.84 -35.85
N LYS A 730 35.28 -37.58 -35.14
CA LYS A 730 33.87 -37.75 -35.53
C LYS A 730 32.89 -37.25 -34.49
N TRP A 731 31.79 -36.66 -34.94
CA TRP A 731 30.58 -36.58 -34.12
C TRP A 731 29.95 -37.96 -34.00
N THR A 732 29.52 -38.30 -32.79
CA THR A 732 28.69 -39.49 -32.57
C THR A 732 27.25 -39.23 -32.97
N LYS A 733 26.76 -38.00 -32.73
CA LYS A 733 25.45 -37.51 -33.16
C LYS A 733 25.58 -36.02 -33.50
N MET A 734 24.92 -35.60 -34.58
CA MET A 734 24.77 -34.21 -35.03
C MET A 734 23.49 -34.16 -35.85
N GLY A 735 22.73 -33.09 -35.83
CA GLY A 735 21.48 -33.01 -36.57
C GLY A 735 20.58 -31.93 -36.01
N VAL A 736 19.55 -31.56 -36.77
CA VAL A 736 18.54 -30.59 -36.33
C VAL A 736 17.32 -31.31 -35.77
N ALA A 737 16.48 -30.59 -35.05
CA ALA A 737 15.25 -31.13 -34.49
C ALA A 737 14.33 -31.70 -35.58
N GLY A 738 13.62 -32.79 -35.25
CA GLY A 738 12.70 -33.48 -36.15
C GLY A 738 13.36 -34.29 -37.29
N GLU A 739 14.68 -34.37 -37.34
CA GLU A 739 15.44 -35.17 -38.32
C GLU A 739 16.24 -36.29 -37.65
N ASP A 740 16.47 -37.39 -38.39
CA ASP A 740 17.37 -38.45 -37.96
C ASP A 740 18.80 -37.89 -37.79
N PRO A 741 19.52 -38.24 -36.69
CA PRO A 741 20.88 -37.76 -36.49
C PRO A 741 21.81 -38.15 -37.64
N GLU A 742 22.58 -37.18 -38.13
CA GLU A 742 23.80 -37.43 -38.86
C GLU A 742 24.85 -38.08 -37.94
N GLU A 743 25.13 -39.36 -38.18
CA GLU A 743 26.18 -40.08 -37.48
C GLU A 743 27.51 -40.02 -38.25
N ASN A 744 28.63 -40.10 -37.51
CA ASN A 744 29.97 -40.34 -38.04
C ASN A 744 30.53 -39.25 -38.99
N LYS A 745 29.94 -38.04 -39.03
CA LYS A 745 30.55 -36.91 -39.74
C LYS A 745 31.90 -36.58 -39.13
N THR A 746 32.89 -36.30 -39.99
CA THR A 746 34.23 -35.92 -39.53
C THR A 746 34.41 -34.40 -39.51
N ILE A 747 35.38 -33.92 -38.74
CA ILE A 747 35.81 -32.51 -38.79
C ILE A 747 36.08 -32.10 -40.25
N GLN A 748 36.77 -32.92 -41.03
CA GLN A 748 37.09 -32.62 -42.42
C GLN A 748 35.84 -32.45 -43.28
N ASP A 749 34.80 -33.27 -43.07
CA ASP A 749 33.56 -33.21 -43.86
C ASP A 749 32.82 -31.87 -43.67
N LYS A 750 32.79 -31.35 -42.43
CA LYS A 750 32.10 -30.09 -42.11
C LYS A 750 32.98 -28.86 -42.34
N LEU A 751 34.31 -28.98 -42.17
CA LEU A 751 35.24 -27.84 -42.21
C LEU A 751 35.81 -27.56 -43.61
N VAL A 752 36.12 -28.59 -44.39
CA VAL A 752 36.93 -28.48 -45.61
C VAL A 752 36.13 -28.88 -46.85
N LYS A 753 36.12 -28.00 -47.85
CA LYS A 753 35.45 -28.26 -49.13
C LYS A 753 36.05 -29.51 -49.80
N THR A 754 35.18 -30.36 -50.33
CA THR A 754 35.56 -31.50 -51.18
C THR A 754 35.00 -31.29 -52.58
N THR A 755 35.82 -31.49 -53.61
CA THR A 755 35.41 -31.32 -55.01
C THR A 755 35.89 -32.53 -55.82
N GLY A 756 34.96 -33.23 -56.48
CA GLY A 756 35.28 -34.46 -57.22
C GLY A 756 35.89 -35.57 -56.35
N GLY A 757 35.51 -35.65 -55.08
CA GLY A 757 36.09 -36.61 -54.11
C GLY A 757 37.46 -36.22 -53.58
N VAL A 758 37.97 -35.04 -53.91
CA VAL A 758 39.28 -34.54 -53.45
C VAL A 758 39.10 -33.44 -52.42
N VAL A 759 39.74 -33.59 -51.27
CA VAL A 759 39.79 -32.59 -50.20
C VAL A 759 40.59 -31.39 -50.67
N GLN A 760 40.02 -30.19 -50.54
CA GLN A 760 40.63 -28.95 -50.97
C GLN A 760 41.50 -28.36 -49.85
N ALA A 761 42.61 -29.02 -49.57
CA ALA A 761 43.63 -28.60 -48.62
C ALA A 761 45.05 -28.78 -49.18
N THR A 762 45.94 -27.87 -48.82
CA THR A 762 47.37 -27.92 -49.16
C THR A 762 48.16 -27.09 -48.14
N THR A 763 49.42 -26.78 -48.43
CA THR A 763 50.25 -25.87 -47.64
C THR A 763 50.79 -24.73 -48.49
N LEU A 764 51.21 -23.64 -47.86
CA LEU A 764 52.01 -22.62 -48.53
C LEU A 764 53.38 -23.19 -48.94
N ALA A 765 53.76 -23.02 -50.19
CA ALA A 765 55.10 -23.37 -50.66
C ALA A 765 56.16 -22.39 -50.15
N THR A 766 55.78 -21.12 -49.95
CA THR A 766 56.65 -20.05 -49.46
C THR A 766 55.90 -19.17 -48.48
N ALA A 767 56.61 -18.60 -47.50
CA ALA A 767 56.02 -17.67 -46.54
C ALA A 767 55.47 -16.41 -47.25
N VAL A 768 54.41 -15.82 -46.68
CA VAL A 768 53.75 -14.61 -47.18
C VAL A 768 53.63 -13.57 -46.07
N GLY A 769 53.86 -12.30 -46.39
CA GLY A 769 53.67 -11.18 -45.44
C GLY A 769 52.24 -10.63 -45.47
N ALA A 770 51.86 -9.83 -44.48
CA ALA A 770 50.51 -9.25 -44.34
C ALA A 770 49.99 -8.49 -45.57
N GLY A 771 50.88 -7.87 -46.36
CA GLY A 771 50.51 -7.15 -47.59
C GLY A 771 50.50 -7.99 -48.88
N ALA A 772 50.85 -9.28 -48.82
CA ALA A 772 50.95 -10.10 -50.03
C ALA A 772 49.57 -10.46 -50.60
N THR A 773 49.33 -10.17 -51.88
CA THR A 773 48.07 -10.55 -52.56
C THR A 773 48.21 -11.79 -53.44
N THR A 774 49.41 -12.36 -53.53
CA THR A 774 49.70 -13.58 -54.30
C THR A 774 50.27 -14.64 -53.39
N PHE A 775 49.64 -15.81 -53.35
CA PHE A 775 50.11 -16.95 -52.56
C PHE A 775 50.60 -18.06 -53.49
N THR A 776 51.74 -18.68 -53.13
CA THR A 776 52.26 -19.86 -53.81
C THR A 776 52.00 -21.10 -52.96
N LEU A 777 51.33 -22.09 -53.53
CA LEU A 777 50.82 -23.29 -52.89
C LEU A 777 51.65 -24.52 -53.27
N SER A 778 51.74 -25.48 -52.36
CA SER A 778 52.43 -26.76 -52.59
C SER A 778 51.70 -27.64 -53.62
N SER A 779 50.39 -27.45 -53.82
CA SER A 779 49.60 -28.13 -54.84
C SER A 779 48.43 -27.26 -55.31
N ALA A 780 48.09 -27.33 -56.60
CA ALA A 780 46.90 -26.68 -57.13
C ALA A 780 45.63 -27.34 -56.57
N ARG A 781 44.87 -26.60 -55.76
CA ARG A 781 43.64 -27.08 -55.12
C ARG A 781 42.45 -26.16 -55.41
N PHE A 782 42.62 -24.87 -55.17
CA PHE A 782 41.49 -23.94 -55.06
C PHE A 782 41.00 -23.41 -56.40
N ALA A 783 39.70 -23.14 -56.50
CA ALA A 783 39.06 -22.44 -57.60
C ALA A 783 38.96 -20.93 -57.32
N THR A 784 38.81 -20.13 -58.38
CA THR A 784 38.45 -18.71 -58.23
C THR A 784 37.08 -18.60 -57.56
N GLY A 785 36.97 -17.76 -56.54
CA GLY A 785 35.78 -17.61 -55.71
C GLY A 785 35.79 -18.44 -54.43
N ASP A 786 36.70 -19.41 -54.28
CA ASP A 786 36.83 -20.14 -53.01
C ASP A 786 37.25 -19.20 -51.89
N VAL A 787 36.62 -19.36 -50.73
CA VAL A 787 37.08 -18.77 -49.47
C VAL A 787 37.98 -19.78 -48.79
N LEU A 788 39.17 -19.35 -48.41
CA LEU A 788 40.19 -20.17 -47.80
C LEU A 788 40.39 -19.74 -46.34
N ARG A 789 40.73 -20.68 -45.47
CA ARG A 789 41.27 -20.39 -44.14
C ARG A 789 42.76 -20.74 -44.09
N ILE A 790 43.54 -19.85 -43.49
CA ILE A 790 44.96 -20.02 -43.17
C ILE A 790 45.24 -19.37 -41.82
N ASP A 791 45.74 -20.16 -40.86
CA ASP A 791 45.77 -19.77 -39.44
C ASP A 791 44.40 -19.17 -39.01
N ASP A 792 44.38 -17.96 -38.45
CA ASP A 792 43.17 -17.23 -38.06
C ASP A 792 42.61 -16.31 -39.16
N GLU A 793 43.22 -16.30 -40.36
CA GLU A 793 42.80 -15.47 -41.47
C GLU A 793 41.92 -16.21 -42.48
N TYR A 794 40.87 -15.52 -42.95
CA TYR A 794 40.09 -15.92 -44.10
C TYR A 794 40.45 -15.06 -45.32
N VAL A 795 40.64 -15.68 -46.47
CA VAL A 795 40.98 -15.02 -47.73
C VAL A 795 40.12 -15.54 -48.88
N THR A 796 39.82 -14.71 -49.88
CA THR A 796 39.02 -15.11 -51.06
C THR A 796 39.90 -15.17 -52.29
N VAL A 797 39.87 -16.29 -53.04
CA VAL A 797 40.61 -16.41 -54.30
C VAL A 797 39.95 -15.54 -55.37
N THR A 798 40.68 -14.56 -55.90
CA THR A 798 40.19 -13.63 -56.94
C THR A 798 40.69 -14.00 -58.34
N ALA A 799 41.85 -14.67 -58.45
CA ALA A 799 42.39 -15.15 -59.71
C ALA A 799 43.37 -16.33 -59.50
N GLY A 800 43.74 -17.00 -60.60
CA GLY A 800 44.73 -18.10 -60.57
C GLY A 800 44.20 -19.44 -60.07
N GLY A 801 42.87 -19.59 -59.92
CA GLY A 801 42.23 -20.85 -59.55
C GLY A 801 42.63 -22.01 -60.47
N GLY A 802 42.82 -23.19 -59.88
CA GLY A 802 43.32 -24.39 -60.56
C GLY A 802 44.84 -24.42 -60.75
N THR A 803 45.59 -23.46 -60.20
CA THR A 803 47.05 -23.40 -60.27
C THR A 803 47.70 -23.37 -58.88
N THR A 804 49.03 -23.48 -58.82
CA THR A 804 49.80 -23.32 -57.58
C THR A 804 50.07 -21.86 -57.21
N THR A 805 49.67 -20.89 -58.03
CA THR A 805 49.87 -19.46 -57.76
C THR A 805 48.54 -18.75 -57.86
N ILE A 806 47.97 -18.39 -56.72
CA ILE A 806 46.65 -17.76 -56.62
C ILE A 806 46.79 -16.29 -56.22
N THR A 807 45.88 -15.46 -56.70
CA THR A 807 45.68 -14.10 -56.19
C THR A 807 44.52 -14.12 -55.21
N VAL A 808 44.68 -13.45 -54.07
CA VAL A 808 43.68 -13.43 -52.99
C VAL A 808 43.30 -12.01 -52.58
N LEU A 809 42.05 -11.86 -52.16
CA LEU A 809 41.61 -10.76 -51.31
C LEU A 809 41.73 -11.20 -49.85
N ARG A 810 42.40 -10.39 -49.03
CA ARG A 810 42.75 -10.70 -47.64
C ARG A 810 41.76 -10.16 -46.62
N ALA A 811 41.93 -10.52 -45.35
CA ALA A 811 41.11 -10.02 -44.25
C ALA A 811 39.60 -10.16 -44.51
N GLN A 812 39.20 -11.32 -45.00
CA GLN A 812 37.80 -11.63 -45.31
C GLN A 812 37.09 -12.16 -44.07
N LEU A 813 35.75 -12.17 -44.09
CA LEU A 813 34.89 -12.67 -43.01
C LEU A 813 35.24 -12.10 -41.61
N GLY A 814 35.64 -10.83 -41.55
CA GLY A 814 35.98 -10.15 -40.28
C GLY A 814 37.33 -10.54 -39.68
N SER A 815 38.14 -11.34 -40.38
CA SER A 815 39.52 -11.63 -39.97
C SER A 815 40.49 -10.48 -40.29
N SER A 816 41.71 -10.56 -39.74
CA SER A 816 42.78 -9.59 -40.00
C SER A 816 43.88 -10.18 -40.87
N ALA A 817 44.46 -9.36 -41.76
CA ALA A 817 45.56 -9.79 -42.61
C ALA A 817 46.84 -10.03 -41.81
N ALA A 818 47.42 -11.24 -41.90
CA ALA A 818 48.59 -11.64 -41.12
C ALA A 818 49.76 -12.15 -41.98
N GLY A 819 50.95 -12.29 -41.37
CA GLY A 819 52.05 -13.03 -42.01
C GLY A 819 51.87 -14.54 -41.76
N HIS A 820 52.14 -15.37 -42.76
CA HIS A 820 52.05 -16.83 -42.64
C HIS A 820 53.35 -17.50 -43.09
N ALA A 821 53.75 -18.55 -42.37
CA ALA A 821 54.98 -19.27 -42.64
C ALA A 821 54.87 -20.18 -43.88
N ALA A 822 56.02 -20.58 -44.43
CA ALA A 822 56.03 -21.68 -45.39
C ALA A 822 55.57 -22.97 -44.69
N ASN A 823 54.92 -23.85 -45.42
CA ASN A 823 54.28 -25.07 -44.94
C ASN A 823 53.04 -24.88 -44.05
N THR A 824 52.57 -23.65 -43.80
CA THR A 824 51.29 -23.42 -43.12
C THR A 824 50.15 -24.06 -43.91
N THR A 825 49.29 -24.82 -43.23
CA THR A 825 48.10 -25.45 -43.80
C THR A 825 47.10 -24.39 -44.25
N ILE A 826 46.63 -24.52 -45.48
CA ILE A 826 45.59 -23.68 -46.08
C ILE A 826 44.57 -24.58 -46.77
N TYR A 827 43.28 -24.26 -46.60
CA TYR A 827 42.20 -25.07 -47.16
C TYR A 827 41.00 -24.21 -47.53
N ALA A 828 40.20 -24.67 -48.50
CA ALA A 828 38.93 -24.03 -48.83
C ALA A 828 37.88 -24.45 -47.80
N VAL A 829 37.20 -23.47 -47.21
CA VAL A 829 36.14 -23.73 -46.22
C VAL A 829 34.84 -24.14 -46.92
N THR A 830 33.98 -24.86 -46.21
CA THR A 830 32.63 -25.19 -46.68
C THR A 830 31.69 -24.00 -46.57
N ASP A 831 30.57 -24.03 -47.30
CA ASP A 831 29.48 -23.07 -47.12
C ASP A 831 28.89 -23.14 -45.70
N PHE A 832 28.86 -24.34 -45.09
CA PHE A 832 28.47 -24.54 -43.70
C PHE A 832 29.25 -23.65 -42.72
N VAL A 833 30.57 -23.54 -42.89
CA VAL A 833 31.41 -22.65 -42.08
C VAL A 833 31.08 -21.19 -42.36
N ILE A 834 30.96 -20.79 -43.63
CA ILE A 834 30.67 -19.40 -44.02
C ILE A 834 29.32 -18.94 -43.46
N HIS A 835 28.30 -19.81 -43.55
CA HIS A 835 26.96 -19.59 -43.03
C HIS A 835 26.98 -19.37 -41.51
N ASN A 836 27.72 -20.18 -40.76
CA ASN A 836 27.79 -20.11 -39.31
C ASN A 836 28.50 -18.83 -38.79
N ILE A 837 29.59 -18.41 -39.44
CA ILE A 837 30.45 -17.33 -38.91
C ILE A 837 30.24 -15.97 -39.59
N TRP A 838 29.57 -15.92 -40.74
CA TRP A 838 29.48 -14.69 -41.54
C TRP A 838 28.07 -14.42 -42.08
N LYS A 839 27.65 -15.08 -43.16
CA LYS A 839 26.34 -14.82 -43.78
C LYS A 839 25.89 -15.94 -44.70
N ARG A 840 24.59 -16.04 -44.91
CA ARG A 840 23.94 -16.83 -45.96
C ARG A 840 23.15 -15.88 -46.85
N ASN A 841 23.53 -15.77 -48.12
CA ASN A 841 23.00 -14.74 -49.03
C ASN A 841 23.17 -13.33 -48.45
N GLN A 842 22.06 -12.67 -48.11
CA GLN A 842 21.98 -11.33 -47.54
C GLN A 842 21.76 -11.32 -46.02
N TYR A 843 21.52 -12.48 -45.40
CA TYR A 843 21.20 -12.62 -43.98
C TYR A 843 22.46 -12.96 -43.19
N ASP A 844 22.61 -12.32 -42.03
CA ASP A 844 23.75 -12.56 -41.16
C ASP A 844 23.74 -13.99 -40.61
N GLY A 845 24.94 -14.54 -40.46
CA GLY A 845 25.15 -15.84 -39.83
C GLY A 845 25.03 -15.74 -38.30
N PRO A 846 24.75 -16.86 -37.61
CA PRO A 846 24.52 -16.88 -36.17
C PRO A 846 25.61 -16.18 -35.35
N GLN A 847 26.90 -16.38 -35.65
CA GLN A 847 27.96 -15.69 -34.89
C GLN A 847 27.84 -14.17 -34.94
N ARG A 848 27.51 -13.59 -36.11
CA ARG A 848 27.41 -12.12 -36.24
C ARG A 848 26.18 -11.58 -35.50
N ILE A 849 25.11 -12.35 -35.50
CA ILE A 849 23.90 -12.02 -34.74
C ILE A 849 24.21 -12.04 -33.24
N ILE A 850 24.83 -13.12 -32.74
CA ILE A 850 25.25 -13.25 -31.33
C ILE A 850 26.24 -12.15 -30.93
N ASP A 851 27.21 -11.80 -31.79
CA ASP A 851 28.14 -10.68 -31.53
C ASP A 851 27.38 -9.35 -31.35
N GLY A 852 26.31 -9.14 -32.12
CA GLY A 852 25.41 -7.99 -31.98
C GLY A 852 24.65 -8.01 -30.65
N ILE A 853 24.08 -9.16 -30.28
CA ILE A 853 23.35 -9.36 -29.01
C ILE A 853 24.27 -9.10 -27.81
N VAL A 854 25.49 -9.62 -27.83
CA VAL A 854 26.49 -9.37 -26.79
C VAL A 854 26.81 -7.88 -26.66
N GLN A 855 26.84 -7.15 -27.77
CA GLN A 855 27.10 -5.71 -27.75
C GLN A 855 25.92 -4.91 -27.16
N THR A 856 24.69 -5.33 -27.44
CA THR A 856 23.48 -4.78 -26.83
C THR A 856 23.47 -5.05 -25.32
N LEU A 857 23.71 -6.30 -24.90
CA LEU A 857 23.75 -6.68 -23.49
C LEU A 857 24.81 -5.91 -22.68
N LYS A 858 25.99 -5.67 -23.25
CA LYS A 858 27.01 -4.82 -22.60
C LYS A 858 26.50 -3.41 -22.31
N THR A 859 25.63 -2.89 -23.17
CA THR A 859 25.02 -1.57 -23.02
C THR A 859 23.91 -1.62 -21.97
N ASP A 860 23.00 -2.58 -22.08
CA ASP A 860 21.82 -2.69 -21.20
C ASP A 860 22.17 -3.06 -19.75
N LEU A 861 23.25 -3.83 -19.56
CA LEU A 861 23.81 -4.16 -18.24
C LEU A 861 24.73 -3.06 -17.69
N GLY A 862 25.00 -2.00 -18.46
CA GLY A 862 25.93 -0.93 -18.08
C GLY A 862 27.38 -1.39 -17.92
N ASN A 863 27.79 -2.51 -18.53
CA ASN A 863 29.10 -3.12 -18.35
C ASN A 863 29.79 -3.42 -19.69
N LEU A 864 30.61 -2.46 -20.17
CA LEU A 864 31.40 -2.62 -21.40
C LEU A 864 32.47 -3.71 -21.31
N THR A 865 32.80 -4.16 -20.09
CA THR A 865 33.80 -5.20 -19.80
C THR A 865 33.17 -6.53 -19.41
N LEU A 866 31.90 -6.77 -19.78
CA LEU A 866 31.17 -8.01 -19.51
C LEU A 866 32.03 -9.25 -19.80
N ASP A 867 32.13 -10.14 -18.82
CA ASP A 867 32.82 -11.43 -18.94
C ASP A 867 31.91 -12.39 -19.72
N VAL A 868 32.22 -12.60 -20.99
CA VAL A 868 31.44 -13.44 -21.90
C VAL A 868 32.17 -14.75 -22.15
N ARG A 869 31.48 -15.86 -21.89
CA ARG A 869 31.98 -17.23 -22.11
C ARG A 869 31.34 -17.79 -23.38
N HIS A 870 32.16 -17.95 -24.41
CA HIS A 870 31.70 -18.45 -25.70
C HIS A 870 31.73 -19.97 -25.70
N LEU A 871 30.58 -20.63 -25.90
CA LEU A 871 30.48 -22.09 -25.92
C LEU A 871 30.34 -22.61 -27.36
N PRO A 872 31.00 -23.73 -27.75
CA PRO A 872 30.97 -24.21 -29.12
C PRO A 872 29.61 -24.79 -29.52
N VAL A 873 28.87 -24.08 -30.37
CA VAL A 873 27.56 -24.50 -30.93
C VAL A 873 27.54 -24.21 -32.43
N LEU A 874 27.04 -25.14 -33.24
CA LEU A 874 26.88 -25.00 -34.69
C LEU A 874 25.40 -25.04 -35.07
N TYR A 875 25.06 -24.38 -36.18
CA TYR A 875 23.69 -24.24 -36.66
C TYR A 875 23.55 -24.67 -38.12
N GLU A 876 22.34 -25.04 -38.50
CA GLU A 876 21.91 -25.19 -39.88
C GLU A 876 20.74 -24.22 -40.17
N PRO A 877 20.60 -23.74 -41.42
CA PRO A 877 19.50 -22.87 -41.78
C PRO A 877 18.21 -23.66 -41.98
N VAL A 878 17.12 -23.27 -41.32
CA VAL A 878 15.79 -23.86 -41.52
C VAL A 878 15.02 -23.12 -42.61
N ARG A 879 14.97 -21.79 -42.50
CA ARG A 879 14.33 -20.91 -43.48
C ARG A 879 15.37 -20.00 -44.12
N VAL A 880 14.92 -18.93 -44.77
CA VAL A 880 15.81 -18.01 -45.49
C VAL A 880 16.67 -17.19 -44.51
N ASP A 881 16.12 -16.87 -43.34
CA ASP A 881 16.65 -15.97 -42.32
C ASP A 881 16.67 -16.56 -40.89
N THR A 882 16.19 -17.79 -40.69
CA THR A 882 16.19 -18.47 -39.38
C THR A 882 17.16 -19.67 -39.31
N TRP A 883 17.64 -19.95 -38.10
CA TRP A 883 18.65 -20.95 -37.80
C TRP A 883 18.21 -21.86 -36.66
N THR A 884 18.63 -23.13 -36.70
CA THR A 884 18.43 -24.08 -35.60
C THR A 884 19.76 -24.74 -35.25
N PRO A 885 20.05 -25.00 -33.96
CA PRO A 885 21.28 -25.68 -33.57
C PRO A 885 21.32 -27.10 -34.16
N CYS A 886 22.43 -27.44 -34.82
CA CYS A 886 22.68 -28.80 -35.32
C CYS A 886 23.61 -29.61 -34.40
N THR A 887 24.14 -28.96 -33.37
CA THR A 887 24.80 -29.59 -32.21
C THR A 887 24.05 -29.14 -30.95
N PRO A 888 24.02 -29.94 -29.88
CA PRO A 888 23.41 -29.54 -28.62
C PRO A 888 23.82 -28.13 -28.20
N ASN A 889 22.84 -27.27 -27.94
CA ASN A 889 23.09 -25.91 -27.50
C ASN A 889 23.52 -25.92 -26.04
N LEU A 890 24.79 -25.63 -25.79
CA LEU A 890 25.40 -25.80 -24.47
C LEU A 890 25.02 -24.69 -23.48
N VAL A 891 24.40 -23.61 -23.97
CA VAL A 891 23.90 -22.50 -23.16
C VAL A 891 22.57 -22.84 -22.50
N LEU A 892 21.79 -23.76 -23.09
CA LEU A 892 20.60 -24.37 -22.49
C LEU A 892 21.00 -25.30 -21.35
N ALA A 893 21.36 -24.72 -20.20
CA ALA A 893 21.91 -25.41 -19.06
C ALA A 893 21.33 -24.95 -17.73
N ALA A 894 21.04 -25.93 -16.87
CA ALA A 894 20.56 -25.70 -15.52
C ALA A 894 21.73 -25.35 -14.59
N VAL A 895 21.59 -24.30 -13.77
CA VAL A 895 22.62 -23.89 -12.80
C VAL A 895 22.17 -24.23 -11.38
N ALA A 896 22.81 -25.22 -10.75
CA ALA A 896 22.46 -25.67 -9.40
C ALA A 896 23.65 -26.35 -8.70
N GLY A 897 23.77 -26.20 -7.38
CA GLY A 897 24.76 -26.93 -6.57
C GLY A 897 26.22 -26.72 -6.98
N GLY A 898 26.57 -25.50 -7.42
CA GLY A 898 27.92 -25.18 -7.93
C GLY A 898 28.23 -25.82 -9.29
N LYS A 899 27.21 -26.22 -10.05
CA LYS A 899 27.35 -26.88 -11.35
C LYS A 899 26.53 -26.16 -12.41
N VAL A 900 27.00 -26.25 -13.64
CA VAL A 900 26.20 -26.01 -14.85
C VAL A 900 25.95 -27.36 -15.49
N ILE A 901 24.72 -27.84 -15.42
CA ILE A 901 24.29 -29.12 -15.97
C ILE A 901 23.82 -28.85 -17.40
N THR A 902 24.57 -29.35 -18.38
CA THR A 902 24.35 -29.10 -19.80
C THR A 902 24.40 -30.40 -20.58
N SER A 903 23.99 -30.35 -21.84
CA SER A 903 23.97 -31.51 -22.74
C SER A 903 25.39 -32.00 -23.03
N GLN A 904 25.56 -33.32 -23.11
CA GLN A 904 26.68 -33.91 -23.82
C GLN A 904 26.74 -33.32 -25.23
N THR A 905 27.95 -33.01 -25.69
CA THR A 905 28.11 -32.29 -26.97
C THR A 905 27.95 -33.21 -28.16
N TYR A 906 28.13 -34.53 -27.97
CA TYR A 906 28.31 -35.53 -29.02
C TYR A 906 29.37 -35.12 -30.07
N GLY A 907 30.26 -34.21 -29.65
CA GLY A 907 31.20 -33.47 -30.45
C GLY A 907 32.28 -34.32 -31.09
N PRO A 908 33.13 -33.70 -31.93
CA PRO A 908 34.15 -34.41 -32.66
C PRO A 908 35.13 -35.06 -31.69
N SER A 909 35.17 -36.39 -31.72
CA SER A 909 35.89 -37.20 -30.74
C SER A 909 36.93 -38.09 -31.42
N LYS A 910 38.10 -38.22 -30.81
CA LYS A 910 39.17 -39.14 -31.24
C LYS A 910 40.02 -39.57 -30.05
N GLY A 911 40.34 -40.85 -29.98
CA GLY A 911 41.20 -41.40 -28.91
C GLY A 911 40.64 -41.21 -27.49
N GLY A 912 39.31 -41.22 -27.34
CA GLY A 912 38.64 -41.00 -26.04
C GLY A 912 38.57 -39.54 -25.59
N THR A 913 39.03 -38.59 -26.41
CA THR A 913 38.88 -37.15 -26.14
C THR A 913 37.74 -36.58 -26.96
N ASN A 914 36.81 -35.89 -26.31
CA ASN A 914 35.82 -35.03 -26.94
C ASN A 914 36.34 -33.58 -26.93
N TYR A 915 36.61 -33.01 -28.10
CA TYR A 915 37.28 -31.72 -28.18
C TYR A 915 36.37 -30.53 -27.81
N PHE A 916 35.05 -30.66 -27.94
CA PHE A 916 34.13 -29.59 -27.53
C PHE A 916 33.99 -29.56 -26.01
N GLU A 917 33.80 -30.72 -25.37
CA GLU A 917 33.70 -30.80 -23.90
C GLU A 917 35.00 -30.36 -23.21
N GLN A 918 36.16 -30.73 -23.77
CA GLN A 918 37.46 -30.29 -23.26
C GLN A 918 37.61 -28.75 -23.30
N ASP A 919 37.14 -28.13 -24.38
CA ASP A 919 37.17 -26.68 -24.53
C ASP A 919 36.20 -25.99 -23.56
N VAL A 920 34.99 -26.52 -23.40
CA VAL A 920 34.01 -26.02 -22.42
C VAL A 920 34.58 -26.06 -20.99
N VAL A 921 35.22 -27.15 -20.58
CA VAL A 921 35.90 -27.24 -19.27
C VAL A 921 36.94 -26.12 -19.11
N THR A 922 37.63 -25.74 -20.18
CA THR A 922 38.61 -24.65 -20.17
C THR A 922 37.93 -23.28 -20.01
N GLU A 923 36.81 -23.05 -20.69
CA GLU A 923 36.04 -21.80 -20.59
C GLU A 923 35.44 -21.56 -19.21
N PHE A 924 35.24 -22.62 -18.43
CA PHE A 924 34.74 -22.51 -17.07
C PHE A 924 35.83 -22.12 -16.05
N ALA A 925 37.08 -21.98 -16.48
CA ALA A 925 38.16 -21.53 -15.62
C ALA A 925 37.83 -20.16 -14.98
N GLY A 926 37.87 -20.13 -13.64
CA GLY A 926 37.62 -18.94 -12.83
C GLY A 926 36.15 -18.65 -12.51
N LEU A 927 35.20 -19.49 -12.97
CA LEU A 927 33.80 -19.42 -12.54
C LEU A 927 33.60 -20.09 -11.17
N ALA A 928 32.50 -19.76 -10.49
CA ALA A 928 32.11 -20.43 -9.23
C ALA A 928 31.39 -21.77 -9.48
N VAL A 929 31.24 -22.15 -10.75
CA VAL A 929 30.53 -23.34 -11.21
C VAL A 929 31.41 -24.21 -12.10
N THR A 930 31.14 -25.50 -12.13
CA THR A 930 31.80 -26.46 -13.02
C THR A 930 30.80 -27.09 -14.00
N PRO A 931 31.17 -27.36 -15.27
CA PRO A 931 30.27 -27.98 -16.21
C PRO A 931 30.10 -29.47 -15.92
N VAL A 932 28.88 -29.98 -16.04
CA VAL A 932 28.52 -31.40 -15.96
C VAL A 932 27.70 -31.75 -17.19
N PHE A 933 28.15 -32.76 -17.95
CA PHE A 933 27.53 -33.16 -19.20
C PHE A 933 26.61 -34.38 -19.00
N ILE A 934 25.33 -34.24 -19.29
CA ILE A 934 24.33 -35.33 -19.22
C ILE A 934 23.81 -35.69 -20.61
N ASP A 935 23.32 -36.92 -20.79
CA ASP A 935 22.62 -37.27 -22.04
C ASP A 935 21.28 -36.52 -22.09
N ALA A 936 21.18 -35.59 -23.03
CA ALA A 936 19.97 -34.83 -23.32
C ALA A 936 19.67 -34.83 -24.82
N TRP A 937 20.04 -35.90 -25.53
CA TRP A 937 19.83 -35.98 -26.98
C TRP A 937 18.34 -35.93 -27.34
N ASP A 938 17.48 -36.55 -26.54
CA ASP A 938 16.03 -36.55 -26.78
C ASP A 938 15.47 -35.13 -26.72
N MET A 939 15.99 -34.27 -25.83
CA MET A 939 15.64 -32.85 -25.79
C MET A 939 16.12 -32.12 -27.06
N HIS A 940 17.38 -32.34 -27.46
CA HIS A 940 17.93 -31.74 -28.68
C HIS A 940 17.14 -32.14 -29.94
N ALA A 941 16.70 -33.39 -30.02
CA ALA A 941 15.89 -33.90 -31.13
C ALA A 941 14.52 -33.22 -31.25
N GLU A 942 14.03 -32.61 -30.18
CA GLU A 942 12.77 -31.88 -30.09
C GLU A 942 12.96 -30.34 -30.08
N ALA A 943 14.14 -29.84 -30.47
CA ALA A 943 14.52 -28.42 -30.49
C ALA A 943 14.78 -27.78 -29.12
N GLY A 944 15.18 -28.59 -28.13
CA GLY A 944 15.48 -28.14 -26.77
C GLY A 944 16.88 -28.46 -26.25
N GLY A 945 17.08 -28.19 -24.96
CA GLY A 945 18.27 -28.54 -24.20
C GLY A 945 17.95 -28.98 -22.78
N VAL A 946 18.94 -28.94 -21.89
CA VAL A 946 18.73 -29.31 -20.49
C VAL A 946 17.80 -28.32 -19.81
N ASP A 947 18.04 -27.02 -19.99
CA ASP A 947 17.25 -25.95 -19.35
C ASP A 947 15.75 -26.07 -19.67
N CYS A 948 15.39 -26.22 -20.95
CA CYS A 948 14.00 -26.37 -21.37
C CYS A 948 13.25 -27.52 -20.67
N GLY A 949 13.98 -28.56 -20.27
CA GLY A 949 13.43 -29.76 -19.64
C GLY A 949 13.52 -29.79 -18.12
N VAL A 950 14.03 -28.72 -17.50
CA VAL A 950 14.09 -28.58 -16.05
C VAL A 950 13.50 -27.23 -15.62
N ASN A 951 13.30 -27.05 -14.32
CA ASN A 951 13.09 -25.74 -13.72
C ASN A 951 13.62 -25.77 -12.27
N VAL A 952 14.17 -24.66 -11.79
CA VAL A 952 14.96 -24.62 -10.55
C VAL A 952 14.32 -23.65 -9.56
N VAL A 953 13.96 -24.17 -8.40
CA VAL A 953 13.50 -23.35 -7.26
C VAL A 953 14.71 -22.79 -6.53
N ARG A 954 14.70 -21.48 -6.25
CA ARG A 954 15.82 -20.78 -5.63
C ARG A 954 15.38 -19.94 -4.43
N ASP A 955 16.24 -19.87 -3.43
CA ASP A 955 16.09 -18.94 -2.31
C ASP A 955 16.14 -17.48 -2.76
N PRO A 956 15.51 -16.53 -2.03
CA PRO A 956 15.71 -15.10 -2.23
C PRO A 956 17.18 -14.70 -2.02
N LEU A 957 17.52 -13.44 -2.33
CA LEU A 957 18.87 -12.92 -2.07
C LEU A 957 19.06 -12.67 -0.58
N ASP A 958 20.02 -13.35 0.06
CA ASP A 958 20.28 -13.29 1.51
C ASP A 958 20.59 -11.90 2.09
N TYR A 959 20.78 -10.87 1.26
CA TYR A 959 21.34 -9.58 1.65
C TYR A 959 20.63 -8.37 1.04
N VAL A 960 19.51 -8.58 0.35
CA VAL A 960 18.70 -7.52 -0.27
C VAL A 960 17.24 -7.84 -0.08
N ASP A 961 16.52 -6.93 0.57
CA ASP A 961 15.07 -6.97 0.58
C ASP A 961 14.50 -6.32 -0.69
N TRP A 962 13.37 -6.83 -1.22
CA TRP A 962 12.85 -6.37 -2.51
C TRP A 962 12.44 -4.89 -2.50
N TRP A 963 12.05 -4.33 -1.35
CA TRP A 963 11.67 -2.93 -1.25
C TRP A 963 12.86 -1.98 -1.46
N GLU A 964 14.11 -2.45 -1.30
CA GLU A 964 15.30 -1.71 -1.72
C GLU A 964 15.36 -1.47 -3.23
N ALA A 965 14.60 -2.24 -4.02
CA ALA A 965 14.41 -2.06 -5.46
C ALA A 965 13.09 -1.37 -5.81
N TRP A 966 12.24 -1.02 -4.83
CA TRP A 966 10.98 -0.33 -5.10
C TRP A 966 11.24 1.04 -5.75
N PRO A 967 10.42 1.48 -6.72
CA PRO A 967 10.49 2.83 -7.28
C PRO A 967 10.22 3.88 -6.20
N GLU A 968 10.91 5.02 -6.29
CA GLU A 968 10.62 6.21 -5.46
C GLU A 968 9.60 7.14 -6.12
#